data_AF-A0A9E2I603-F1
#
_entry.id   AF-A0A9E2I603-F1
#
_cell.length_a   1.000
_cell.length_b   1.000
_cell.length_c   1.000
_cell.angle_alpha   90.00
_cell.angle_beta   90.00
_cell.angle_gamma   90.00
#
_symmetry.space_group_name_H-M   'P 1'
#
loop_
_entity.id
_entity.type
_entity.pdbx_description
1 polymer ?
#
loop_
_entity_poly.entity_id
_entity_poly.type
_entity_poly.pdbx_seq_one_letter_code
_entity_poly.pdbx_strand_id
1 'polypeptide(L)'
;MKFKYLLISLSLGLVLALTLLRLLGGGSAPTAGASPESPAQLPAYTLEIVEQVGGDLRRLAVQGNYAYLGVGARMFIYDISNPAQPVEVGRTDILNAVSDGLDVDGDYAYLIAGDGLHVFSIADPANPTEVGALPAGSGGTSIHAVGGYVYWLKYSTLRVISVADPAHPNETGSVDINYSRDVFVSGDTAYVAGAASGSYDSGLVTISVADKANPTEVGFLQTTGMAEGVHVVGDKAYVASTFGFFMMEGYLSVISVADPANPVLLNTHLLGVMDAGQSWASGVRVVGDTAYVSAHYGGMAILSVADPANITELGSVNTMGRAYDVRVAGDYAYIADSGGGMRIISTSDKNNPVEMGAANPGGGIGIGLALHVADGYAYIVSGYDGFSVISVVDPEHPVVMANEPLSGGYDYAKDIYVAGDYAYLADLLTGFKLYSVSDKSNPTLLGACSLDGVGAQGVFATGDLAYLAISDHANPDPGANPSSLRIISVSDKNNPTEIANYTPIDDAYDVWANADYAYLAYDPEAFFTPGGIEVISVADPANPTQAGYYSDTIISARGIHVQDETAYLASMSWGLWTFSLANPISPTLVGNDWEDAAIAVDVQGDFAFLASGGVRAVSLITPTQPISVAAYSLPGKTYDVQVEGEYVYAANSVMGLVILRFAPLEVEATPTAITWMAAAGGDSPPSRAIQVESSGRALSWTAEISPAVGWLTAAPLTGSTPAAITVSPQISGMVTGTYTTQLVITSPDTGTSQTIPIRLILVDKLYELFLPLITDDLKN
;
A
#
# COMPACT_ATOMS: atom_id res chain seq x y z
N MET A 1 -13.65 -13.25 -39.08
CA MET A 1 -13.38 -11.90 -38.52
C MET A 1 -14.43 -10.85 -38.89
N LYS A 2 -14.72 -10.55 -40.17
CA LYS A 2 -15.66 -9.47 -40.55
C LYS A 2 -17.12 -9.62 -40.07
N PHE A 3 -17.58 -10.84 -39.79
CA PHE A 3 -18.94 -11.09 -39.25
C PHE A 3 -19.07 -10.81 -37.74
N LYS A 4 -17.98 -11.00 -36.96
CA LYS A 4 -17.96 -10.67 -35.52
C LYS A 4 -17.97 -9.15 -35.29
N TYR A 5 -17.26 -8.38 -36.11
CA TYR A 5 -17.29 -6.91 -36.04
C TYR A 5 -18.64 -6.31 -36.44
N LEU A 6 -19.37 -6.93 -37.38
CA LEU A 6 -20.70 -6.46 -37.77
C LEU A 6 -21.73 -6.64 -36.64
N LEU A 7 -21.68 -7.77 -35.92
CA LEU A 7 -22.50 -8.03 -34.72
C LEU A 7 -22.17 -7.10 -33.55
N ILE A 8 -20.88 -6.76 -33.36
CA ILE A 8 -20.43 -5.76 -32.35
C ILE A 8 -20.94 -4.35 -32.70
N SER A 9 -20.91 -3.96 -33.99
CA SER A 9 -21.42 -2.64 -34.40
C SER A 9 -22.96 -2.52 -34.36
N LEU A 10 -23.69 -3.61 -34.61
CA LEU A 10 -25.15 -3.66 -34.50
C LEU A 10 -25.63 -3.66 -33.03
N SER A 11 -24.88 -4.29 -32.12
CA SER A 11 -25.16 -4.27 -30.68
C SER A 11 -24.84 -2.91 -30.05
N LEU A 12 -23.74 -2.25 -30.44
CA LEU A 12 -23.44 -0.88 -30.00
C LEU A 12 -24.52 0.12 -30.47
N GLY A 13 -25.01 -0.03 -31.70
CA GLY A 13 -26.09 0.79 -32.25
C GLY A 13 -27.44 0.57 -31.57
N LEU A 14 -27.74 -0.67 -31.15
CA LEU A 14 -28.97 -0.99 -30.41
C LEU A 14 -28.90 -0.49 -28.96
N VAL A 15 -27.72 -0.56 -28.32
CA VAL A 15 -27.48 -0.04 -26.97
C VAL A 15 -27.60 1.49 -26.95
N LEU A 16 -26.98 2.22 -27.88
CA LEU A 16 -27.15 3.67 -27.98
C LEU A 16 -28.62 4.05 -28.26
N ALA A 17 -29.32 3.26 -29.08
CA ALA A 17 -30.74 3.48 -29.35
C ALA A 17 -31.62 3.22 -28.12
N LEU A 18 -31.30 2.22 -27.28
CA LEU A 18 -31.98 1.90 -26.03
C LEU A 18 -31.65 2.90 -24.91
N THR A 19 -30.42 3.44 -24.85
CA THR A 19 -30.05 4.53 -23.93
C THR A 19 -30.74 5.84 -24.34
N LEU A 20 -30.78 6.17 -25.63
CA LEU A 20 -31.54 7.32 -26.12
C LEU A 20 -33.05 7.14 -25.99
N LEU A 21 -33.61 5.93 -26.16
CA LEU A 21 -35.03 5.68 -25.90
C LEU A 21 -35.40 5.82 -24.42
N ARG A 22 -34.48 5.51 -23.50
CA ARG A 22 -34.65 5.73 -22.05
C ARG A 22 -34.50 7.19 -21.64
N LEU A 23 -33.72 7.99 -22.36
CA LEU A 23 -33.65 9.45 -22.20
C LEU A 23 -34.87 10.19 -22.77
N LEU A 24 -35.58 9.59 -23.74
CA LEU A 24 -36.75 10.20 -24.41
C LEU A 24 -38.10 9.63 -23.94
N GLY A 25 -38.13 8.45 -23.32
CA GLY A 25 -39.30 7.87 -22.69
C GLY A 25 -39.31 8.21 -21.20
N GLY A 26 -40.10 9.22 -20.81
CA GLY A 26 -40.28 9.64 -19.42
C GLY A 26 -40.91 8.58 -18.51
N GLY A 27 -40.17 7.51 -18.22
CA GLY A 27 -40.40 6.61 -17.11
C GLY A 27 -39.78 7.21 -15.86
N SER A 28 -40.63 7.74 -15.00
CA SER A 28 -40.28 8.23 -13.67
C SER A 28 -39.49 7.18 -12.88
N ALA A 29 -38.38 7.61 -12.27
CA ALA A 29 -37.75 6.92 -11.15
C ALA A 29 -38.84 6.52 -10.13
N PRO A 30 -38.73 5.35 -9.47
CA PRO A 30 -39.63 5.03 -8.37
C PRO A 30 -39.54 6.17 -7.35
N THR A 31 -40.67 6.85 -7.14
CA THR A 31 -40.77 8.03 -6.30
C THR A 31 -40.45 7.64 -4.86
N ALA A 32 -39.34 8.14 -4.33
CA ALA A 32 -39.11 8.26 -2.91
C ALA A 32 -40.30 9.01 -2.29
N GLY A 33 -41.06 8.32 -1.45
CA GLY A 33 -42.08 8.95 -0.61
C GLY A 33 -41.38 9.79 0.46
N ALA A 34 -41.89 11.02 0.64
CA ALA A 34 -41.40 12.07 1.52
C ALA A 34 -40.06 12.73 1.08
N SER A 35 -40.08 14.06 1.01
CA SER A 35 -38.87 14.87 0.96
C SER A 35 -38.00 14.50 2.17
N PRO A 36 -36.73 14.13 2.00
CA PRO A 36 -35.89 13.81 3.14
C PRO A 36 -35.79 15.06 4.01
N GLU A 37 -36.02 14.91 5.31
CA GLU A 37 -35.37 15.81 6.27
C GLU A 37 -33.90 15.88 5.86
N SER A 38 -33.33 17.09 5.79
CA SER A 38 -31.88 17.22 5.61
C SER A 38 -31.23 16.27 6.61
N PRO A 39 -30.47 15.25 6.17
CA PRO A 39 -29.85 14.33 7.11
C PRO A 39 -29.13 15.17 8.16
N ALA A 40 -29.31 14.80 9.43
CA ALA A 40 -28.53 15.40 10.51
C ALA A 40 -27.07 15.43 10.04
N GLN A 41 -26.45 16.61 10.04
CA GLN A 41 -25.11 16.79 9.49
C GLN A 41 -24.18 15.80 10.19
N LEU A 42 -23.75 14.78 9.45
CA LEU A 42 -22.84 13.77 9.97
C LEU A 42 -21.55 14.48 10.40
N PRO A 43 -20.95 14.09 11.55
CA PRO A 43 -19.62 14.58 11.88
C PRO A 43 -18.65 14.21 10.75
N ALA A 44 -17.69 15.08 10.48
CA ALA A 44 -16.62 14.78 9.54
C ALA A 44 -15.71 13.70 10.16
N TYR A 45 -15.21 12.78 9.34
CA TYR A 45 -14.26 11.75 9.74
C TYR A 45 -12.95 11.87 8.95
N THR A 46 -11.91 11.23 9.46
CA THR A 46 -10.60 11.12 8.80
C THR A 46 -10.10 9.69 8.86
N LEU A 47 -9.28 9.33 7.87
CA LEU A 47 -8.44 8.13 7.88
C LEU A 47 -7.00 8.61 7.83
N GLU A 48 -6.18 8.18 8.79
CA GLU A 48 -4.78 8.61 8.89
C GLU A 48 -3.86 7.40 8.94
N ILE A 49 -2.77 7.46 8.20
CA ILE A 49 -1.77 6.39 8.26
C ILE A 49 -1.04 6.42 9.59
N VAL A 50 -1.07 5.28 10.26
CA VAL A 50 -0.40 5.04 11.54
C VAL A 50 0.93 4.36 11.29
N GLU A 51 0.88 3.24 10.57
CA GLU A 51 2.07 2.44 10.30
C GLU A 51 1.93 1.59 9.04
N GLN A 52 3.08 1.20 8.48
CA GLN A 52 3.26 0.25 7.40
C GLN A 52 3.99 -0.98 7.97
N VAL A 53 3.65 -2.19 7.55
CA VAL A 53 4.45 -3.40 7.84
C VAL A 53 4.72 -4.14 6.53
N GLY A 54 6.01 -4.24 6.20
CA GLY A 54 6.48 -4.80 4.94
C GLY A 54 6.47 -3.76 3.82
N GLY A 55 6.31 -4.25 2.60
CA GLY A 55 6.30 -3.51 1.36
C GLY A 55 7.23 -4.12 0.33
N ASP A 56 6.98 -3.82 -0.94
CA ASP A 56 7.80 -4.31 -2.04
C ASP A 56 9.16 -3.58 -2.06
N LEU A 57 10.26 -4.34 -2.09
CA LEU A 57 11.62 -3.83 -2.24
C LEU A 57 12.10 -4.03 -3.68
N ARG A 58 12.22 -2.93 -4.43
CA ARG A 58 12.61 -2.95 -5.86
C ARG A 58 13.99 -2.37 -6.16
N ARG A 59 14.46 -1.45 -5.32
CA ARG A 59 15.72 -0.73 -5.49
C ARG A 59 16.41 -0.61 -4.14
N LEU A 60 17.73 -0.76 -4.17
CA LEU A 60 18.58 -0.49 -3.03
C LEU A 60 19.83 0.26 -3.47
N ALA A 61 20.40 1.01 -2.53
CA ALA A 61 21.69 1.66 -2.70
C ALA A 61 22.64 1.22 -1.59
N VAL A 62 23.95 1.18 -1.89
CA VAL A 62 25.00 0.81 -0.93
C VAL A 62 26.08 1.86 -0.98
N GLN A 63 26.37 2.48 0.16
CA GLN A 63 27.44 3.46 0.30
C GLN A 63 28.16 3.26 1.64
N GLY A 64 29.47 3.00 1.58
CA GLY A 64 30.27 2.70 2.76
C GLY A 64 29.76 1.46 3.49
N ASN A 65 29.46 1.60 4.78
CA ASN A 65 28.93 0.52 5.63
C ASN A 65 27.40 0.53 5.72
N TYR A 66 26.70 1.25 4.84
CA TYR A 66 25.25 1.37 4.90
C TYR A 66 24.59 0.89 3.62
N ALA A 67 23.46 0.19 3.79
CA ALA A 67 22.50 -0.10 2.74
C ALA A 67 21.22 0.71 2.97
N TYR A 68 20.69 1.27 1.89
CA TYR A 68 19.47 2.07 1.86
C TYR A 68 18.45 1.32 1.03
N LEU A 69 17.29 1.04 1.61
CA LEU A 69 16.27 0.15 1.04
C LEU A 69 14.96 0.93 0.92
N GLY A 70 14.45 1.09 -0.31
CA GLY A 70 13.12 1.64 -0.55
C GLY A 70 12.08 0.53 -0.45
N VAL A 71 11.27 0.55 0.61
CA VAL A 71 10.29 -0.51 0.92
C VAL A 71 8.91 0.10 1.05
N GLY A 72 8.02 -0.19 0.11
CA GLY A 72 6.70 0.44 0.04
C GLY A 72 6.83 1.96 -0.09
N ALA A 73 6.32 2.71 0.89
CA ALA A 73 6.34 4.17 0.87
C ALA A 73 7.39 4.79 1.82
N ARG A 74 8.46 4.06 2.19
CA ARG A 74 9.52 4.59 3.06
C ARG A 74 10.90 4.04 2.73
N MET A 75 11.93 4.72 3.21
CA MET A 75 13.30 4.25 3.14
C MET A 75 13.76 3.72 4.51
N PHE A 76 14.36 2.53 4.51
CA PHE A 76 15.08 1.97 5.63
C PHE A 76 16.59 2.06 5.44
N ILE A 77 17.33 2.22 6.53
CA ILE A 77 18.78 2.31 6.54
C ILE A 77 19.34 1.22 7.45
N TYR A 78 20.22 0.39 6.89
CA TYR A 78 20.85 -0.73 7.58
C TYR A 78 22.36 -0.52 7.67
N ASP A 79 22.94 -0.72 8.85
CA ASP A 79 24.38 -0.95 9.02
C ASP A 79 24.71 -2.38 8.55
N ILE A 80 25.57 -2.44 7.53
CA ILE A 80 26.04 -3.67 6.88
C ILE A 80 27.54 -3.91 7.15
N SER A 81 28.12 -3.29 8.18
CA SER A 81 29.50 -3.54 8.62
C SER A 81 29.74 -5.00 8.98
N ASN A 82 28.69 -5.72 9.43
CA ASN A 82 28.64 -7.17 9.46
C ASN A 82 27.59 -7.68 8.44
N PRO A 83 27.99 -8.07 7.22
CA PRO A 83 27.06 -8.53 6.19
C PRO A 83 26.25 -9.79 6.56
N ALA A 84 26.69 -10.57 7.55
CA ALA A 84 25.92 -11.72 8.03
C ALA A 84 24.82 -11.33 9.04
N GLN A 85 24.89 -10.12 9.59
CA GLN A 85 23.95 -9.59 10.58
C GLN A 85 23.72 -8.09 10.33
N PRO A 86 23.03 -7.73 9.24
CA PRO A 86 22.65 -6.34 8.99
C PRO A 86 21.72 -5.83 10.11
N VAL A 87 21.90 -4.58 10.53
CA VAL A 87 21.12 -3.99 11.64
C VAL A 87 20.42 -2.72 11.15
N GLU A 88 19.10 -2.64 11.33
CA GLU A 88 18.35 -1.40 11.08
C GLU A 88 18.84 -0.31 12.03
N VAL A 89 19.28 0.82 11.49
CA VAL A 89 19.77 1.97 12.28
C VAL A 89 18.83 3.16 12.22
N GLY A 90 18.04 3.28 11.14
CA GLY A 90 17.09 4.37 10.96
C GLY A 90 16.16 4.13 9.79
N ARG A 91 15.11 4.95 9.70
CA ARG A 91 14.11 4.93 8.63
C ARG A 91 13.47 6.31 8.51
N THR A 92 12.90 6.60 7.34
CA THR A 92 12.13 7.83 7.12
C THR A 92 10.70 7.67 7.65
N ASP A 93 10.00 8.79 7.76
CA ASP A 93 8.54 8.80 7.84
C ASP A 93 7.92 8.13 6.60
N ILE A 94 6.64 7.74 6.71
CA ILE A 94 5.88 7.15 5.61
C ILE A 94 5.49 8.26 4.63
N LEU A 95 5.88 8.10 3.38
CA LEU A 95 5.57 9.03 2.30
C LEU A 95 4.19 8.76 1.72
N ASN A 96 3.65 9.76 1.03
CA ASN A 96 2.32 9.67 0.42
C ASN A 96 2.27 8.81 -0.85
N ALA A 97 3.38 8.13 -1.21
CA ALA A 97 3.46 7.28 -2.39
C ALA A 97 4.69 6.33 -2.40
N VAL A 98 4.72 5.41 -3.37
CA VAL A 98 5.74 4.34 -3.52
C VAL A 98 7.12 4.87 -3.82
N SER A 99 8.12 4.32 -3.13
CA SER A 99 9.52 4.38 -3.54
C SER A 99 9.81 3.45 -4.72
N ASP A 100 9.77 3.95 -5.97
CA ASP A 100 10.15 3.15 -7.16
C ASP A 100 11.62 3.34 -7.56
N GLY A 101 12.26 4.45 -7.16
CA GLY A 101 13.67 4.74 -7.45
C GLY A 101 14.39 5.29 -6.23
N LEU A 102 15.58 4.76 -5.95
CA LEU A 102 16.44 5.15 -4.83
C LEU A 102 17.90 5.16 -5.27
N ASP A 103 18.60 6.25 -4.97
CA ASP A 103 20.04 6.36 -5.14
C ASP A 103 20.64 7.33 -4.12
N VAL A 104 21.95 7.22 -3.89
CA VAL A 104 22.67 8.00 -2.87
C VAL A 104 23.93 8.62 -3.48
N ASP A 105 24.19 9.88 -3.16
CA ASP A 105 25.42 10.59 -3.53
C ASP A 105 25.89 11.45 -2.35
N GLY A 106 26.95 11.01 -1.68
CA GLY A 106 27.49 11.69 -0.51
C GLY A 106 26.54 11.64 0.68
N ASP A 107 26.24 12.78 1.28
CA ASP A 107 25.40 12.88 2.49
C ASP A 107 23.90 12.92 2.19
N TYR A 108 23.48 12.59 0.96
CA TYR A 108 22.09 12.68 0.52
C TYR A 108 21.59 11.39 -0.12
N ALA A 109 20.35 11.04 0.22
CA ALA A 109 19.55 10.02 -0.45
C ALA A 109 18.43 10.70 -1.25
N TYR A 110 18.20 10.19 -2.45
CA TYR A 110 17.21 10.69 -3.39
C TYR A 110 16.17 9.60 -3.60
N LEU A 111 14.90 9.92 -3.38
CA LEU A 111 13.82 8.94 -3.44
C LEU A 111 12.73 9.45 -4.38
N ILE A 112 12.40 8.67 -5.42
CA ILE A 112 11.20 8.95 -6.20
C ILE A 112 10.02 8.35 -5.46
N ALA A 113 9.10 9.21 -5.06
CA ALA A 113 7.74 8.87 -4.70
C ALA A 113 6.76 9.23 -5.83
N GLY A 114 5.51 8.77 -5.71
CA GLY A 114 4.44 9.13 -6.64
C GLY A 114 4.09 10.62 -6.66
N ASP A 115 4.34 11.37 -5.61
CA ASP A 115 4.14 12.83 -5.55
C ASP A 115 5.35 13.63 -6.05
N GLY A 116 6.56 13.06 -6.01
CA GLY A 116 7.73 13.68 -6.63
C GLY A 116 9.07 13.07 -6.24
N LEU A 117 10.13 13.87 -6.43
CA LEU A 117 11.45 13.56 -5.90
C LEU A 117 11.56 14.11 -4.47
N HIS A 118 11.95 13.27 -3.52
CA HIS A 118 12.27 13.64 -2.14
C HIS A 118 13.78 13.55 -1.93
N VAL A 119 14.32 14.53 -1.20
CA VAL A 119 15.75 14.62 -0.90
C VAL A 119 15.93 14.53 0.61
N PHE A 120 16.60 13.47 1.07
CA PHE A 120 16.88 13.23 2.47
C PHE A 120 18.35 13.47 2.78
N SER A 121 18.61 14.19 3.88
CA SER A 121 19.92 14.18 4.52
C SER A 121 20.10 12.84 5.23
N ILE A 122 21.21 12.16 4.92
CA ILE A 122 21.63 10.89 5.53
C ILE A 122 22.98 11.04 6.27
N ALA A 123 23.37 12.28 6.59
CA ALA A 123 24.56 12.57 7.39
C ALA A 123 24.51 11.91 8.80
N ASP A 124 23.31 11.75 9.35
CA ASP A 124 23.03 10.87 10.49
C ASP A 124 22.10 9.73 10.02
N PRO A 125 22.65 8.54 9.70
CA PRO A 125 21.86 7.38 9.27
C PRO A 125 20.78 6.93 10.26
N ALA A 126 20.90 7.29 11.54
CA ALA A 126 19.90 6.94 12.54
C ALA A 126 18.69 7.88 12.53
N ASN A 127 18.84 9.09 11.97
CA ASN A 127 17.80 10.12 11.92
C ASN A 127 17.80 10.78 10.54
N PRO A 128 17.42 10.05 9.47
CA PRO A 128 17.31 10.65 8.15
C PRO A 128 16.20 11.71 8.14
N THR A 129 16.48 12.89 7.57
CA THR A 129 15.51 14.00 7.53
C THR A 129 15.31 14.50 6.12
N GLU A 130 14.05 14.73 5.73
CA GLU A 130 13.76 15.38 4.45
C GLU A 130 14.24 16.84 4.48
N VAL A 131 15.08 17.22 3.51
CA VAL A 131 15.64 18.57 3.40
C VAL A 131 15.07 19.36 2.22
N GLY A 132 14.52 18.67 1.22
CA GLY A 132 13.90 19.29 0.06
C GLY A 132 13.10 18.29 -0.78
N ALA A 133 12.21 18.82 -1.62
CA ALA A 133 11.40 18.02 -2.53
C ALA A 133 11.15 18.77 -3.83
N LEU A 134 10.98 18.02 -4.92
CA LEU A 134 10.54 18.55 -6.22
C LEU A 134 9.24 17.83 -6.62
N PRO A 135 8.09 18.50 -6.50
CA PRO A 135 6.81 17.96 -6.96
C PRO A 135 6.84 17.78 -8.48
N ALA A 136 6.46 16.61 -8.97
CA ALA A 136 6.32 16.39 -10.41
C ALA A 136 5.06 15.60 -10.80
N GLY A 137 4.19 15.25 -9.84
CA GLY A 137 3.07 14.32 -10.06
C GLY A 137 3.53 12.89 -10.38
N SER A 138 2.58 11.98 -10.60
CA SER A 138 2.79 10.51 -10.58
C SER A 138 4.10 9.96 -11.17
N GLY A 139 4.97 9.47 -10.29
CA GLY A 139 5.87 8.32 -10.46
C GLY A 139 7.14 8.49 -11.30
N GLY A 140 8.00 7.47 -11.27
CA GLY A 140 9.19 7.26 -12.09
C GLY A 140 9.73 5.85 -11.96
N THR A 141 10.58 5.40 -12.87
CA THR A 141 11.05 4.00 -12.94
C THR A 141 12.46 3.79 -12.40
N SER A 142 13.32 4.80 -12.50
CA SER A 142 14.69 4.75 -11.98
C SER A 142 15.28 6.16 -11.83
N ILE A 143 16.30 6.27 -10.98
CA ILE A 143 17.17 7.44 -10.86
C ILE A 143 18.64 7.03 -10.90
N HIS A 144 19.48 7.99 -11.29
CA HIS A 144 20.90 7.97 -10.99
C HIS A 144 21.35 9.35 -10.50
N ALA A 145 21.96 9.42 -9.32
CA ALA A 145 22.46 10.63 -8.70
C ALA A 145 23.98 10.70 -8.88
N VAL A 146 24.46 11.71 -9.61
CA VAL A 146 25.90 11.90 -9.83
C VAL A 146 26.25 13.35 -10.14
N GLY A 147 27.30 13.84 -9.50
CA GLY A 147 27.93 15.12 -9.84
C GLY A 147 27.02 16.33 -9.57
N GLY A 148 26.20 16.25 -8.52
CA GLY A 148 25.25 17.32 -8.16
C GLY A 148 23.98 17.36 -9.01
N TYR A 149 23.69 16.28 -9.74
CA TYR A 149 22.46 16.13 -10.50
C TYR A 149 21.79 14.78 -10.21
N VAL A 150 20.46 14.78 -10.27
CA VAL A 150 19.64 13.57 -10.31
C VAL A 150 19.06 13.43 -11.71
N TYR A 151 19.28 12.27 -12.31
CA TYR A 151 18.73 11.88 -13.61
C TYR A 151 17.54 10.98 -13.37
N TRP A 152 16.35 11.51 -13.59
CA TRP A 152 15.10 10.86 -13.22
C TRP A 152 14.33 10.40 -14.45
N LEU A 153 14.13 9.09 -14.56
CA LEU A 153 13.23 8.50 -15.56
C LEU A 153 11.78 8.53 -15.07
N LYS A 154 10.95 9.30 -15.76
CA LYS A 154 9.51 9.35 -15.58
C LYS A 154 8.81 8.76 -16.80
N TYR A 155 8.69 7.43 -16.81
CA TYR A 155 8.13 6.59 -17.89
C TYR A 155 8.76 6.83 -19.27
N SER A 156 8.36 7.93 -19.92
CA SER A 156 8.74 8.33 -21.27
C SER A 156 9.54 9.63 -21.29
N THR A 157 10.13 10.03 -20.17
CA THR A 157 10.93 11.26 -20.08
C THR A 157 12.14 11.03 -19.20
N LEU A 158 13.32 11.48 -19.65
CA LEU A 158 14.48 11.66 -18.78
C LEU A 158 14.51 13.12 -18.33
N ARG A 159 14.37 13.35 -17.03
CA ARG A 159 14.50 14.66 -16.38
C ARG A 159 15.89 14.82 -15.78
N VAL A 160 16.47 16.00 -15.94
CA VAL A 160 17.76 16.37 -15.37
C VAL A 160 17.51 17.39 -14.28
N ILE A 161 17.66 16.97 -13.02
CA ILE A 161 17.38 17.77 -11.84
C ILE A 161 18.70 18.23 -11.22
N SER A 162 18.86 19.52 -11.00
CA SER A 162 19.96 20.07 -10.22
C SER A 162 19.65 19.88 -8.74
N VAL A 163 20.61 19.31 -8.01
CA VAL A 163 20.56 19.13 -6.55
C VAL A 163 21.75 19.80 -5.88
N ALA A 164 22.33 20.82 -6.53
CA ALA A 164 23.41 21.63 -5.97
C ALA A 164 22.99 22.39 -4.71
N ASP A 165 21.70 22.74 -4.60
CA ASP A 165 21.03 23.13 -3.35
C ASP A 165 19.99 22.04 -3.02
N PRO A 166 20.31 21.09 -2.12
CA PRO A 166 19.42 19.99 -1.74
C PRO A 166 18.08 20.45 -1.15
N ALA A 167 18.01 21.67 -0.61
CA ALA A 167 16.76 22.21 -0.07
C ALA A 167 15.82 22.77 -1.14
N HIS A 168 16.35 23.07 -2.34
CA HIS A 168 15.60 23.62 -3.47
C HIS A 168 15.97 22.90 -4.77
N PRO A 169 15.73 21.58 -4.87
CA PRO A 169 15.99 20.84 -6.10
C PRO A 169 15.17 21.43 -7.25
N ASN A 170 15.77 21.56 -8.43
CA ASN A 170 15.11 22.19 -9.57
C ASN A 170 15.39 21.47 -10.88
N GLU A 171 14.36 21.32 -11.72
CA GLU A 171 14.54 20.80 -13.07
C GLU A 171 15.38 21.76 -13.90
N THR A 172 16.40 21.23 -14.56
CA THR A 172 17.32 21.97 -15.44
C THR A 172 16.99 21.73 -16.90
N GLY A 173 16.60 20.50 -17.27
CA GLY A 173 16.23 20.12 -18.62
C GLY A 173 15.56 18.75 -18.67
N SER A 174 14.98 18.41 -19.81
CA SER A 174 14.31 17.14 -20.04
C SER A 174 14.40 16.71 -21.49
N VAL A 175 14.36 15.41 -21.74
CA VAL A 175 14.21 14.84 -23.08
C VAL A 175 13.16 13.73 -23.07
N ASP A 176 12.27 13.76 -24.07
CA ASP A 176 11.29 12.71 -24.27
C ASP A 176 11.98 11.46 -24.84
N ILE A 177 11.63 10.31 -24.28
CA ILE A 177 12.10 8.98 -24.68
C ILE A 177 10.89 8.04 -24.71
N ASN A 178 10.95 6.92 -25.41
CA ASN A 178 9.87 5.94 -25.32
C ASN A 178 10.20 4.89 -24.27
N TYR A 179 9.26 4.58 -23.37
CA TYR A 179 9.30 3.42 -22.46
C TYR A 179 10.68 3.11 -21.85
N SER A 180 10.93 3.57 -20.63
CA SER A 180 12.24 3.43 -19.96
C SER A 180 12.14 2.75 -18.60
N ARG A 181 13.18 1.97 -18.26
CA ARG A 181 13.22 1.13 -17.05
C ARG A 181 14.39 1.45 -16.13
N ASP A 182 15.54 1.79 -16.69
CA ASP A 182 16.72 2.10 -15.91
C ASP A 182 17.64 3.12 -16.59
N VAL A 183 18.36 3.90 -15.79
CA VAL A 183 19.31 4.92 -16.26
C VAL A 183 20.63 4.80 -15.52
N PHE A 184 21.72 4.87 -16.27
CA PHE A 184 23.06 5.01 -15.73
C PHE A 184 23.76 6.19 -16.41
N VAL A 185 24.44 7.04 -15.66
CA VAL A 185 25.13 8.22 -16.20
C VAL A 185 26.63 8.09 -15.98
N SER A 186 27.41 8.26 -17.04
CA SER A 186 28.87 8.28 -16.99
C SER A 186 29.39 9.47 -17.79
N GLY A 187 30.09 10.38 -17.10
CA GLY A 187 30.53 11.65 -17.68
C GLY A 187 29.35 12.45 -18.21
N ASP A 188 29.42 12.84 -19.49
CA ASP A 188 28.43 13.67 -20.17
C ASP A 188 27.37 12.84 -20.94
N THR A 189 27.25 11.54 -20.66
CA THR A 189 26.29 10.65 -21.34
C THR A 189 25.43 9.89 -20.34
N ALA A 190 24.12 9.93 -20.56
CA ALA A 190 23.15 9.06 -19.92
C ALA A 190 22.84 7.86 -20.83
N TYR A 191 22.82 6.68 -20.23
CA TYR A 191 22.56 5.39 -20.85
C TYR A 191 21.28 4.84 -20.27
N VAL A 192 20.28 4.60 -21.11
CA VAL A 192 18.93 4.24 -20.69
C VAL A 192 18.56 2.89 -21.27
N ALA A 193 18.14 1.96 -20.41
CA ALA A 193 17.43 0.76 -20.81
C ALA A 193 15.99 1.17 -21.17
N GLY A 194 15.67 1.19 -22.47
CA GLY A 194 14.39 1.70 -22.95
C GLY A 194 14.21 1.62 -24.46
N ALA A 195 13.14 2.24 -24.97
CA ALA A 195 12.86 2.29 -26.40
C ALA A 195 13.30 3.61 -27.04
N ALA A 196 13.70 3.54 -28.32
CA ALA A 196 14.00 4.73 -29.10
C ALA A 196 12.75 5.61 -29.24
N SER A 197 12.94 6.93 -29.26
CA SER A 197 11.84 7.88 -29.50
C SER A 197 11.11 7.56 -30.82
N GLY A 198 9.79 7.42 -30.75
CA GLY A 198 8.95 7.04 -31.89
C GLY A 198 8.96 5.55 -32.32
N SER A 199 9.67 4.65 -31.62
CA SER A 199 9.67 3.20 -31.88
C SER A 199 9.08 2.36 -30.74
N TYR A 200 8.73 1.09 -31.03
CA TYR A 200 8.42 0.03 -30.05
C TYR A 200 9.63 -0.90 -29.81
N ASP A 201 10.76 -0.66 -30.48
CA ASP A 201 11.99 -1.43 -30.29
C ASP A 201 12.65 -1.04 -28.96
N SER A 202 12.98 -2.04 -28.13
CA SER A 202 13.65 -1.85 -26.83
C SER A 202 15.15 -2.16 -26.93
N GLY A 203 15.96 -1.47 -26.13
CA GLY A 203 17.41 -1.63 -26.12
C GLY A 203 18.12 -0.57 -25.29
N LEU A 204 19.31 -0.18 -25.76
CA LEU A 204 20.13 0.88 -25.17
C LEU A 204 19.87 2.20 -25.92
N VAL A 205 19.30 3.17 -25.21
CA VAL A 205 19.22 4.57 -25.66
C VAL A 205 20.37 5.34 -25.03
N THR A 206 21.06 6.15 -25.81
CA THR A 206 22.16 7.02 -25.34
C THR A 206 21.76 8.47 -25.52
N ILE A 207 22.00 9.26 -24.48
CA ILE A 207 21.55 10.65 -24.40
C ILE A 207 22.75 11.49 -23.98
N SER A 208 23.09 12.49 -24.78
CA SER A 208 24.03 13.53 -24.38
C SER A 208 23.40 14.39 -23.29
N VAL A 209 24.11 14.52 -22.18
CA VAL A 209 23.76 15.38 -21.04
C VAL A 209 24.86 16.40 -20.75
N ALA A 210 25.73 16.68 -21.73
CA ALA A 210 26.77 17.71 -21.63
C ALA A 210 26.16 19.10 -21.39
N ASP A 211 25.10 19.42 -22.15
CA ASP A 211 24.23 20.56 -21.86
C ASP A 211 23.03 20.07 -21.05
N LYS A 212 23.09 20.27 -19.72
CA LYS A 212 22.04 19.86 -18.78
C LYS A 212 20.68 20.50 -19.07
N ALA A 213 20.65 21.65 -19.74
CA ALA A 213 19.40 22.33 -20.10
C ALA A 213 18.78 21.77 -21.38
N ASN A 214 19.59 21.16 -22.25
CA ASN A 214 19.17 20.62 -23.53
C ASN A 214 19.72 19.20 -23.72
N PRO A 215 19.30 18.21 -22.91
CA PRO A 215 19.67 16.83 -23.13
C PRO A 215 19.13 16.34 -24.48
N THR A 216 19.91 15.54 -25.21
CA THR A 216 19.53 15.07 -26.55
C THR A 216 19.83 13.60 -26.73
N GLU A 217 18.88 12.85 -27.29
CA GLU A 217 19.13 11.48 -27.77
C GLU A 217 20.18 11.53 -28.88
N VAL A 218 21.27 10.77 -28.73
CA VAL A 218 22.39 10.75 -29.69
C VAL A 218 22.59 9.41 -30.39
N GLY A 219 22.06 8.32 -29.83
CA GLY A 219 22.21 6.98 -30.40
C GLY A 219 21.27 5.95 -29.78
N PHE A 220 20.99 4.90 -30.53
CA PHE A 220 20.14 3.79 -30.11
C PHE A 220 20.70 2.46 -30.64
N LEU A 221 20.65 1.41 -29.80
CA LEU A 221 20.89 0.04 -30.22
C LEU A 221 19.82 -0.87 -29.64
N GLN A 222 19.12 -1.59 -30.51
CA GLN A 222 18.15 -2.61 -30.12
C GLN A 222 18.84 -3.83 -29.51
N THR A 223 18.34 -4.31 -28.36
CA THR A 223 18.77 -5.56 -27.73
C THR A 223 17.75 -6.68 -27.98
N THR A 224 18.09 -7.90 -27.59
CA THR A 224 17.12 -9.00 -27.55
C THR A 224 16.17 -8.80 -26.38
N GLY A 225 14.88 -8.70 -26.64
CA GLY A 225 13.87 -8.57 -25.59
C GLY A 225 13.66 -7.14 -25.09
N MET A 226 12.94 -7.01 -23.98
CA MET A 226 12.72 -5.74 -23.28
C MET A 226 13.94 -5.45 -22.41
N ALA A 227 14.60 -4.31 -22.62
CA ALA A 227 15.69 -3.84 -21.78
C ALA A 227 15.16 -3.35 -20.43
N GLU A 228 15.74 -3.86 -19.34
CA GLU A 228 15.28 -3.61 -17.96
C GLU A 228 16.32 -2.85 -17.14
N GLY A 229 17.58 -3.29 -17.16
CA GLY A 229 18.66 -2.72 -16.36
C GLY A 229 19.89 -2.38 -17.20
N VAL A 230 20.62 -1.32 -16.83
CA VAL A 230 21.84 -0.90 -17.53
C VAL A 230 22.95 -0.51 -16.56
N HIS A 231 24.18 -0.95 -16.85
CA HIS A 231 25.37 -0.51 -16.14
C HIS A 231 26.52 -0.26 -17.10
N VAL A 232 27.32 0.79 -16.88
CA VAL A 232 28.42 1.16 -17.77
C VAL A 232 29.75 1.13 -17.04
N VAL A 233 30.74 0.46 -17.62
CA VAL A 233 32.12 0.42 -17.13
C VAL A 233 33.06 0.72 -18.28
N GLY A 234 33.77 1.85 -18.19
CA GLY A 234 34.66 2.32 -19.25
C GLY A 234 33.89 2.57 -20.55
N ASP A 235 34.28 1.87 -21.62
CA ASP A 235 33.70 1.99 -22.96
C ASP A 235 32.62 0.94 -23.26
N LYS A 236 32.09 0.26 -22.22
CA LYS A 236 31.10 -0.81 -22.38
C LYS A 236 29.86 -0.57 -21.54
N ALA A 237 28.70 -0.72 -22.17
CA ALA A 237 27.41 -0.83 -21.52
C ALA A 237 26.98 -2.29 -21.45
N TYR A 238 26.42 -2.67 -20.31
CA TYR A 238 25.88 -3.98 -20.01
C TYR A 238 24.39 -3.81 -19.79
N VAL A 239 23.59 -4.52 -20.58
CA VAL A 239 22.13 -4.36 -20.58
C VAL A 239 21.49 -5.71 -20.26
N ALA A 240 20.75 -5.76 -19.17
CA ALA A 240 19.86 -6.86 -18.83
C ALA A 240 18.59 -6.74 -19.66
N SER A 241 18.14 -7.84 -20.28
CA SER A 241 16.93 -7.84 -21.10
C SER A 241 16.15 -9.14 -20.96
N THR A 242 14.83 -9.10 -21.20
CA THR A 242 13.96 -10.28 -21.07
C THR A 242 13.08 -10.50 -22.28
N PHE A 243 12.93 -11.75 -22.70
CA PHE A 243 12.11 -12.13 -23.87
C PHE A 243 11.27 -13.39 -23.61
N GLY A 244 10.04 -13.40 -24.14
CA GLY A 244 9.18 -14.60 -24.19
C GLY A 244 7.96 -14.55 -23.25
N PHE A 245 6.83 -15.07 -23.75
CA PHE A 245 5.52 -15.09 -23.06
C PHE A 245 5.36 -16.25 -22.06
N PHE A 246 6.11 -17.35 -22.23
CA PHE A 246 5.92 -18.59 -21.46
C PHE A 246 7.13 -19.02 -20.61
N MET A 247 8.36 -18.77 -21.07
CA MET A 247 9.59 -19.18 -20.36
C MET A 247 10.36 -18.01 -19.73
N MET A 248 10.00 -16.76 -20.06
CA MET A 248 10.63 -15.52 -19.57
C MET A 248 12.16 -15.63 -19.48
N GLU A 249 12.80 -15.75 -20.64
CA GLU A 249 14.26 -15.92 -20.76
C GLU A 249 14.98 -14.58 -20.56
N GLY A 250 16.06 -14.60 -19.78
CA GLY A 250 16.88 -13.43 -19.50
C GLY A 250 18.17 -13.42 -20.30
N TYR A 251 18.59 -12.22 -20.66
CA TYR A 251 19.72 -11.97 -21.52
C TYR A 251 20.63 -10.90 -20.91
N LEU A 252 21.94 -11.06 -21.07
CA LEU A 252 22.93 -10.01 -20.84
C LEU A 252 23.55 -9.61 -22.18
N SER A 253 23.28 -8.39 -22.63
CA SER A 253 23.92 -7.81 -23.82
C SER A 253 25.11 -6.92 -23.41
N VAL A 254 26.25 -7.10 -24.08
CA VAL A 254 27.44 -6.25 -23.91
C VAL A 254 27.60 -5.41 -25.16
N ILE A 255 27.62 -4.09 -24.98
CA ILE A 255 27.56 -3.11 -26.04
C ILE A 255 28.76 -2.17 -25.90
N SER A 256 29.52 -1.99 -26.98
CA SER A 256 30.53 -0.93 -27.05
C SER A 256 29.83 0.42 -27.15
N VAL A 257 30.21 1.33 -26.26
CA VAL A 257 29.77 2.72 -26.19
C VAL A 257 30.95 3.69 -26.29
N ALA A 258 32.06 3.25 -26.91
CA ALA A 258 33.21 4.10 -27.20
C ALA A 258 32.84 5.32 -28.05
N ASP A 259 31.83 5.16 -28.92
CA ASP A 259 31.10 6.26 -29.56
C ASP A 259 29.62 6.15 -29.16
N PRO A 260 29.15 6.94 -28.19
CA PRO A 260 27.76 6.90 -27.76
C PRO A 260 26.75 7.19 -28.88
N ALA A 261 27.13 7.93 -29.92
CA ALA A 261 26.22 8.18 -31.04
C ALA A 261 26.05 6.94 -31.95
N ASN A 262 26.98 6.00 -31.89
CA ASN A 262 26.99 4.79 -32.71
C ASN A 262 27.34 3.56 -31.83
N PRO A 263 26.47 3.18 -30.88
CA PRO A 263 26.68 1.99 -30.05
C PRO A 263 26.77 0.72 -30.90
N VAL A 264 27.63 -0.23 -30.52
CA VAL A 264 27.85 -1.47 -31.26
C VAL A 264 27.68 -2.68 -30.35
N LEU A 265 26.75 -3.57 -30.69
CA LEU A 265 26.55 -4.83 -29.97
C LEU A 265 27.78 -5.71 -30.14
N LEU A 266 28.42 -6.08 -29.03
CA LEU A 266 29.56 -6.99 -29.03
C LEU A 266 29.09 -8.44 -28.88
N ASN A 267 28.15 -8.69 -27.96
CA ASN A 267 27.63 -10.02 -27.68
C ASN A 267 26.31 -9.96 -26.90
N THR A 268 25.53 -11.03 -26.98
CA THR A 268 24.35 -11.27 -26.15
C THR A 268 24.42 -12.69 -25.61
N HIS A 269 24.39 -12.83 -24.29
CA HIS A 269 24.42 -14.12 -23.60
C HIS A 269 23.04 -14.42 -23.02
N LEU A 270 22.53 -15.63 -23.27
CA LEU A 270 21.31 -16.16 -22.64
C LEU A 270 21.69 -16.70 -21.26
N LEU A 271 21.04 -16.18 -20.22
CA LEU A 271 21.23 -16.67 -18.86
C LEU A 271 20.73 -18.11 -18.72
N GLY A 272 21.47 -18.93 -17.97
CA GLY A 272 21.05 -20.26 -17.57
C GLY A 272 19.70 -20.24 -16.85
N VAL A 273 18.83 -21.19 -17.20
CA VAL A 273 17.54 -21.37 -16.53
C VAL A 273 17.80 -21.91 -15.12
N MET A 274 17.41 -21.15 -14.11
CA MET A 274 17.50 -21.53 -12.69
C MET A 274 16.33 -22.45 -12.32
N ASP A 275 16.40 -23.10 -11.15
CA ASP A 275 15.27 -23.88 -10.61
C ASP A 275 13.98 -23.04 -10.65
N ALA A 276 12.87 -23.63 -11.09
CA ALA A 276 11.57 -23.02 -11.46
C ALA A 276 11.38 -22.58 -12.93
N GLY A 277 12.38 -22.71 -13.80
CA GLY A 277 12.15 -22.65 -15.26
C GLY A 277 12.01 -21.24 -15.87
N GLN A 278 12.29 -20.18 -15.10
CA GLN A 278 12.21 -18.77 -15.52
C GLN A 278 13.48 -18.01 -15.12
N SER A 279 13.92 -17.03 -15.90
CA SER A 279 15.12 -16.22 -15.61
C SER A 279 14.97 -14.78 -16.11
N TRP A 280 13.99 -14.02 -15.63
CA TRP A 280 13.77 -12.63 -16.05
C TRP A 280 14.91 -11.73 -15.56
N ALA A 281 15.83 -11.35 -16.46
CA ALA A 281 16.93 -10.43 -16.15
C ALA A 281 16.40 -9.00 -15.91
N SER A 282 16.59 -8.47 -14.70
CA SER A 282 16.01 -7.19 -14.24
C SER A 282 17.05 -6.10 -14.00
N GLY A 283 18.18 -6.44 -13.40
CA GLY A 283 19.23 -5.52 -12.98
C GLY A 283 20.61 -6.09 -13.27
N VAL A 284 21.58 -5.21 -13.48
CA VAL A 284 22.97 -5.60 -13.76
C VAL A 284 23.94 -4.68 -13.04
N ARG A 285 24.95 -5.26 -12.40
CA ARG A 285 26.10 -4.52 -11.84
C ARG A 285 27.39 -5.18 -12.29
N VAL A 286 28.35 -4.37 -12.73
CA VAL A 286 29.67 -4.87 -13.18
C VAL A 286 30.76 -4.31 -12.27
N VAL A 287 31.62 -5.19 -11.75
CA VAL A 287 32.79 -4.83 -10.95
C VAL A 287 34.01 -5.53 -11.55
N GLY A 288 34.93 -4.72 -12.11
CA GLY A 288 36.04 -5.24 -12.92
C GLY A 288 35.51 -6.05 -14.10
N ASP A 289 35.95 -7.29 -14.22
CA ASP A 289 35.58 -8.21 -15.30
C ASP A 289 34.43 -9.17 -14.92
N THR A 290 33.68 -8.86 -13.86
CA THR A 290 32.56 -9.70 -13.39
C THR A 290 31.24 -8.93 -13.46
N ALA A 291 30.25 -9.52 -14.11
CA ALA A 291 28.87 -9.04 -14.13
C ALA A 291 28.00 -9.86 -13.17
N TYR A 292 27.18 -9.17 -12.40
CA TYR A 292 26.18 -9.72 -11.49
C TYR A 292 24.81 -9.31 -12.05
N VAL A 293 23.95 -10.28 -12.30
CA VAL A 293 22.65 -10.04 -12.96
C VAL A 293 21.55 -10.61 -12.08
N SER A 294 20.60 -9.77 -11.67
CA SER A 294 19.38 -10.22 -10.97
C SER A 294 18.37 -10.78 -11.98
N ALA A 295 17.69 -11.86 -11.61
CA ALA A 295 16.94 -12.72 -12.52
C ALA A 295 15.51 -13.07 -12.02
N HIS A 296 14.84 -12.20 -11.26
CA HIS A 296 13.56 -12.46 -10.59
C HIS A 296 13.58 -13.78 -9.81
N TYR A 297 12.72 -14.74 -10.15
CA TYR A 297 12.63 -16.07 -9.52
C TYR A 297 13.88 -16.93 -9.74
N GLY A 298 14.76 -16.52 -10.66
CA GLY A 298 16.07 -17.13 -10.82
C GLY A 298 17.12 -16.61 -9.83
N GLY A 299 16.81 -15.62 -8.99
CA GLY A 299 17.76 -15.03 -8.05
C GLY A 299 18.85 -14.23 -8.74
N MET A 300 20.12 -14.63 -8.61
CA MET A 300 21.26 -13.92 -9.18
C MET A 300 22.21 -14.84 -9.95
N ALA A 301 22.59 -14.41 -11.15
CA ALA A 301 23.65 -15.01 -11.96
C ALA A 301 24.95 -14.19 -11.87
N ILE A 302 26.09 -14.88 -11.85
CA ILE A 302 27.43 -14.29 -11.87
C ILE A 302 28.13 -14.72 -13.15
N LEU A 303 28.58 -13.75 -13.95
CA LEU A 303 29.20 -13.99 -15.24
C LEU A 303 30.59 -13.33 -15.31
N SER A 304 31.53 -14.01 -15.94
CA SER A 304 32.77 -13.38 -16.40
C SER A 304 32.51 -12.67 -17.72
N VAL A 305 32.90 -11.40 -17.76
CA VAL A 305 32.81 -10.51 -18.94
C VAL A 305 34.18 -9.96 -19.36
N ALA A 306 35.26 -10.62 -18.92
CA ALA A 306 36.65 -10.27 -19.26
C ALA A 306 36.89 -10.26 -20.77
N ASP A 307 36.30 -11.23 -21.47
CA ASP A 307 36.21 -11.25 -22.93
C ASP A 307 34.75 -11.03 -23.35
N PRO A 308 34.38 -9.82 -23.80
CA PRO A 308 33.02 -9.52 -24.25
C PRO A 308 32.51 -10.46 -25.34
N ALA A 309 33.39 -11.04 -26.16
CA ALA A 309 33.00 -11.98 -27.21
C ALA A 309 32.68 -13.38 -26.66
N ASN A 310 33.13 -13.71 -25.44
CA ASN A 310 32.99 -15.02 -24.80
C ASN A 310 32.59 -14.86 -23.33
N ILE A 311 31.32 -14.57 -23.11
CA ILE A 311 30.72 -14.46 -21.77
C ILE A 311 30.56 -15.87 -21.20
N THR A 312 30.94 -16.06 -19.93
CA THR A 312 30.81 -17.36 -19.25
C THR A 312 30.14 -17.19 -17.89
N GLU A 313 29.11 -17.99 -17.62
CA GLU A 313 28.53 -18.10 -16.28
C GLU A 313 29.52 -18.79 -15.34
N LEU A 314 29.80 -18.13 -14.22
CA LEU A 314 30.67 -18.62 -13.17
C LEU A 314 29.86 -19.39 -12.13
N GLY A 315 28.74 -18.82 -11.69
CA GLY A 315 27.88 -19.40 -10.68
C GLY A 315 26.56 -18.64 -10.54
N SER A 316 25.67 -19.18 -9.71
CA SER A 316 24.36 -18.60 -9.45
C SER A 316 23.88 -18.90 -8.04
N VAL A 317 22.93 -18.11 -7.57
CA VAL A 317 22.22 -18.33 -6.30
C VAL A 317 20.74 -18.05 -6.51
N ASN A 318 19.90 -19.00 -6.10
CA ASN A 318 18.45 -18.81 -6.07
C ASN A 318 18.10 -17.99 -4.81
N THR A 319 17.32 -16.93 -4.98
CA THR A 319 16.77 -16.12 -3.88
C THR A 319 15.27 -16.44 -3.76
N MET A 320 14.75 -16.53 -2.54
CA MET A 320 13.39 -17.03 -2.31
C MET A 320 12.30 -16.11 -2.89
N GLY A 321 12.60 -14.84 -3.15
CA GLY A 321 11.69 -13.85 -3.71
C GLY A 321 11.92 -13.53 -5.19
N ARG A 322 11.65 -12.27 -5.55
CA ARG A 322 11.85 -11.73 -6.91
C ARG A 322 13.02 -10.76 -6.90
N ALA A 323 14.17 -11.19 -7.40
CA ALA A 323 15.35 -10.36 -7.52
C ALA A 323 15.17 -9.24 -8.56
N TYR A 324 15.01 -8.01 -8.10
CA TYR A 324 14.76 -6.81 -8.92
C TYR A 324 16.02 -5.99 -9.21
N ASP A 325 16.97 -5.98 -8.28
CA ASP A 325 18.15 -5.13 -8.37
C ASP A 325 19.33 -5.76 -7.64
N VAL A 326 20.54 -5.38 -8.06
CA VAL A 326 21.80 -5.85 -7.48
C VAL A 326 22.80 -4.70 -7.30
N ARG A 327 23.38 -4.60 -6.10
CA ARG A 327 24.56 -3.75 -5.82
C ARG A 327 25.70 -4.63 -5.32
N VAL A 328 26.93 -4.17 -5.51
CA VAL A 328 28.13 -4.93 -5.14
C VAL A 328 29.08 -4.01 -4.38
N ALA A 329 29.50 -4.44 -3.19
CA ALA A 329 30.51 -3.77 -2.37
C ALA A 329 31.48 -4.80 -1.79
N GLY A 330 32.76 -4.66 -2.10
CA GLY A 330 33.77 -5.67 -1.75
C GLY A 330 33.44 -7.04 -2.38
N ASP A 331 33.49 -8.08 -1.56
CA ASP A 331 33.16 -9.46 -1.97
C ASP A 331 31.66 -9.80 -1.80
N TYR A 332 30.79 -8.81 -1.57
CA TYR A 332 29.37 -9.03 -1.32
C TYR A 332 28.48 -8.43 -2.40
N ALA A 333 27.47 -9.19 -2.81
CA ALA A 333 26.35 -8.71 -3.60
C ALA A 333 25.12 -8.54 -2.69
N TYR A 334 24.41 -7.43 -2.87
CA TYR A 334 23.23 -7.03 -2.14
C TYR A 334 22.07 -7.00 -3.15
N ILE A 335 21.08 -7.87 -2.94
CA ILE A 335 19.98 -8.08 -3.87
C ILE A 335 18.69 -7.52 -3.27
N ALA A 336 17.97 -6.69 -4.01
CA ALA A 336 16.60 -6.31 -3.71
C ALA A 336 15.68 -7.44 -4.17
N ASP A 337 15.11 -8.21 -3.23
CA ASP A 337 14.40 -9.46 -3.53
C ASP A 337 12.90 -9.41 -3.22
N SER A 338 12.24 -8.25 -3.40
CA SER A 338 10.81 -8.06 -3.10
C SER A 338 10.47 -8.47 -1.66
N GLY A 339 9.47 -9.32 -1.44
CA GLY A 339 9.14 -9.92 -0.14
C GLY A 339 10.29 -10.70 0.51
N GLY A 340 11.29 -11.14 -0.25
CA GLY A 340 12.50 -11.75 0.29
C GLY A 340 13.42 -10.77 1.04
N GLY A 341 13.14 -9.46 0.99
CA GLY A 341 13.95 -8.41 1.59
C GLY A 341 15.27 -8.18 0.86
N MET A 342 16.24 -7.57 1.54
CA MET A 342 17.61 -7.50 1.03
C MET A 342 18.34 -8.81 1.31
N ARG A 343 18.78 -9.50 0.25
CA ARG A 343 19.63 -10.69 0.36
C ARG A 343 21.09 -10.30 0.24
N ILE A 344 21.94 -10.86 1.10
CA ILE A 344 23.37 -10.57 1.13
C ILE A 344 24.13 -11.84 0.76
N ILE A 345 24.75 -11.81 -0.41
CA ILE A 345 25.44 -12.96 -1.01
C ILE A 345 26.95 -12.74 -0.94
N SER A 346 27.67 -13.68 -0.36
CA SER A 346 29.13 -13.75 -0.51
C SER A 346 29.48 -14.22 -1.91
N THR A 347 30.36 -13.45 -2.57
CA THR A 347 30.85 -13.67 -3.93
C THR A 347 32.38 -13.82 -3.97
N SER A 348 32.97 -14.13 -2.81
CA SER A 348 34.39 -14.43 -2.63
C SER A 348 34.83 -15.63 -3.48
N ASP A 349 34.00 -16.68 -3.54
CA ASP A 349 34.06 -17.70 -4.59
C ASP A 349 32.90 -17.48 -5.58
N LYS A 350 33.23 -16.93 -6.75
CA LYS A 350 32.25 -16.61 -7.80
C LYS A 350 31.60 -17.85 -8.42
N ASN A 351 32.19 -19.03 -8.26
CA ASN A 351 31.61 -20.28 -8.78
C ASN A 351 30.65 -20.94 -7.79
N ASN A 352 30.71 -20.53 -6.52
CA ASN A 352 29.87 -21.03 -5.46
C ASN A 352 29.45 -19.87 -4.55
N PRO A 353 28.63 -18.94 -5.07
CA PRO A 353 28.10 -17.86 -4.24
C PRO A 353 27.20 -18.43 -3.15
N VAL A 354 27.29 -17.84 -1.95
CA VAL A 354 26.54 -18.32 -0.78
C VAL A 354 25.83 -17.16 -0.12
N GLU A 355 24.55 -17.32 0.17
CA GLU A 355 23.81 -16.37 0.99
C GLU A 355 24.37 -16.38 2.43
N MET A 356 24.78 -15.20 2.90
CA MET A 356 25.41 -15.02 4.21
C MET A 356 24.47 -14.37 5.24
N GLY A 357 23.47 -13.63 4.76
CA GLY A 357 22.56 -12.88 5.60
C GLY A 357 21.43 -12.26 4.80
N ALA A 358 20.44 -11.74 5.52
CA ALA A 358 19.32 -11.02 4.95
C ALA A 358 18.86 -9.92 5.90
N ALA A 359 18.25 -8.87 5.35
CA ALA A 359 17.47 -7.89 6.08
C ALA A 359 16.07 -7.87 5.49
N ASN A 360 15.05 -8.12 6.31
CA ASN A 360 13.66 -8.17 5.87
C ASN A 360 12.88 -7.06 6.58
N PRO A 361 12.95 -5.80 6.09
CA PRO A 361 12.15 -4.73 6.66
C PRO A 361 10.67 -5.13 6.63
N GLY A 362 10.03 -5.13 7.81
CA GLY A 362 8.65 -5.58 7.94
C GLY A 362 8.42 -7.08 7.70
N GLY A 363 9.43 -7.93 7.93
CA GLY A 363 9.26 -9.37 8.07
C GLY A 363 9.04 -10.15 6.77
N GLY A 364 9.30 -9.53 5.62
CA GLY A 364 9.23 -10.20 4.32
C GLY A 364 7.86 -10.19 3.65
N ILE A 365 6.96 -9.33 4.12
CA ILE A 365 5.66 -9.10 3.49
C ILE A 365 5.89 -8.20 2.27
N GLY A 366 5.89 -8.77 1.07
CA GLY A 366 6.01 -8.00 -0.17
C GLY A 366 4.67 -7.43 -0.63
N ILE A 367 3.83 -8.30 -1.19
CA ILE A 367 2.49 -7.97 -1.69
C ILE A 367 1.48 -8.47 -0.65
N GLY A 368 0.68 -7.59 -0.05
CA GLY A 368 -0.48 -8.00 0.74
C GLY A 368 -1.65 -8.33 -0.19
N LEU A 369 -2.22 -9.54 -0.09
CA LEU A 369 -3.35 -9.98 -0.92
C LEU A 369 -4.66 -10.14 -0.15
N ALA A 370 -4.57 -10.62 1.09
CA ALA A 370 -5.70 -10.80 1.99
C ALA A 370 -5.20 -10.68 3.43
N LEU A 371 -6.09 -10.35 4.35
CA LEU A 371 -5.77 -10.32 5.77
C LEU A 371 -6.93 -10.80 6.63
N HIS A 372 -6.59 -11.29 7.81
CA HIS A 372 -7.53 -11.45 8.90
C HIS A 372 -6.92 -10.88 10.17
N VAL A 373 -7.68 -10.11 10.93
CA VAL A 373 -7.29 -9.55 12.22
C VAL A 373 -8.17 -10.16 13.29
N ALA A 374 -7.54 -10.76 14.28
CA ALA A 374 -8.24 -11.35 15.42
C ALA A 374 -7.33 -11.33 16.65
N ASP A 375 -7.91 -11.02 17.80
CA ASP A 375 -7.27 -11.07 19.12
C ASP A 375 -5.97 -10.24 19.22
N GLY A 376 -5.91 -9.09 18.53
CA GLY A 376 -4.72 -8.23 18.50
C GLY A 376 -3.60 -8.76 17.61
N TYR A 377 -3.90 -9.64 16.65
CA TYR A 377 -2.95 -10.12 15.64
C TYR A 377 -3.52 -9.98 14.24
N ALA A 378 -2.71 -9.49 13.31
CA ALA A 378 -3.00 -9.50 11.89
C ALA A 378 -2.28 -10.68 11.21
N TYR A 379 -3.01 -11.41 10.37
CA TYR A 379 -2.52 -12.51 9.56
C TYR A 379 -2.63 -12.10 8.11
N ILE A 380 -1.50 -11.89 7.43
CA ILE A 380 -1.48 -11.35 6.06
C ILE A 380 -0.95 -12.40 5.09
N VAL A 381 -1.65 -12.57 3.98
CA VAL A 381 -1.25 -13.46 2.88
C VAL A 381 -0.52 -12.69 1.80
N SER A 382 0.56 -13.28 1.29
CA SER A 382 1.44 -12.72 0.26
C SER A 382 1.65 -13.62 -0.95
N GLY A 383 0.68 -14.49 -1.27
CA GLY A 383 0.71 -15.32 -2.47
C GLY A 383 1.74 -16.43 -2.35
N TYR A 384 2.76 -16.41 -3.22
CA TYR A 384 3.86 -17.38 -3.22
C TYR A 384 4.73 -17.30 -1.96
N ASP A 385 4.75 -16.15 -1.29
CA ASP A 385 5.55 -15.91 -0.08
C ASP A 385 4.88 -16.49 1.18
N GLY A 386 3.66 -17.02 1.07
CA GLY A 386 2.89 -17.59 2.17
C GLY A 386 2.17 -16.55 3.02
N PHE A 387 2.18 -16.71 4.34
CA PHE A 387 1.48 -15.80 5.25
C PHE A 387 2.34 -15.37 6.43
N SER A 388 2.09 -14.17 6.97
CA SER A 388 2.79 -13.65 8.13
C SER A 388 1.84 -13.42 9.30
N VAL A 389 2.35 -13.58 10.52
CA VAL A 389 1.65 -13.27 11.77
C VAL A 389 2.27 -12.03 12.39
N ILE A 390 1.46 -11.02 12.68
CA ILE A 390 1.90 -9.71 13.15
C ILE A 390 1.12 -9.39 14.41
N SER A 391 1.81 -9.08 15.51
CA SER A 391 1.16 -8.50 16.68
C SER A 391 0.80 -7.05 16.38
N VAL A 392 -0.49 -6.74 16.53
CA VAL A 392 -1.08 -5.39 16.41
C VAL A 392 -1.77 -5.00 17.73
N VAL A 393 -1.32 -5.58 18.85
CA VAL A 393 -1.76 -5.19 20.20
C VAL A 393 -1.47 -3.71 20.46
N ASP A 394 -0.35 -3.24 19.93
CA ASP A 394 -0.03 -1.82 19.78
C ASP A 394 0.06 -1.51 18.27
N PRO A 395 -1.00 -0.97 17.64
CA PRO A 395 -1.02 -0.66 16.21
C PRO A 395 -0.02 0.41 15.77
N GLU A 396 0.48 1.23 16.71
CA GLU A 396 1.55 2.22 16.44
C GLU A 396 2.94 1.55 16.46
N HIS A 397 3.07 0.36 17.04
CA HIS A 397 4.31 -0.39 17.14
C HIS A 397 4.12 -1.89 16.83
N PRO A 398 3.69 -2.25 15.60
CA PRO A 398 3.44 -3.63 15.23
C PRO A 398 4.72 -4.46 15.21
N VAL A 399 4.59 -5.74 15.57
CA VAL A 399 5.73 -6.68 15.65
C VAL A 399 5.45 -7.91 14.80
N VAL A 400 6.30 -8.16 13.79
CA VAL A 400 6.21 -9.41 13.02
C VAL A 400 6.69 -10.58 13.89
N MET A 401 5.81 -11.56 14.08
CA MET A 401 6.04 -12.73 14.93
C MET A 401 6.51 -13.95 14.12
N ALA A 402 5.95 -14.13 12.92
CA ALA A 402 6.28 -15.23 12.03
C ALA A 402 6.06 -14.85 10.55
N ASN A 403 6.80 -15.50 9.66
CA ASN A 403 6.60 -15.49 8.21
C ASN A 403 6.72 -16.95 7.74
N GLU A 404 5.59 -17.51 7.33
CA GLU A 404 5.42 -18.94 7.09
C GLU A 404 5.29 -19.21 5.59
N PRO A 405 6.31 -19.84 4.97
CA PRO A 405 6.24 -20.20 3.56
C PRO A 405 5.24 -21.34 3.35
N LEU A 406 4.61 -21.37 2.18
CA LEU A 406 3.71 -22.46 1.83
C LEU A 406 4.51 -23.72 1.50
N SER A 407 4.08 -24.86 2.06
CA SER A 407 4.73 -26.15 1.84
C SER A 407 4.33 -26.78 0.50
N GLY A 408 5.21 -26.76 -0.51
CA GLY A 408 4.91 -27.45 -1.78
C GLY A 408 5.57 -26.90 -3.05
N GLY A 409 6.22 -25.74 -3.01
CA GLY A 409 6.97 -25.15 -4.15
C GLY A 409 6.12 -24.60 -5.29
N TYR A 410 4.83 -24.94 -5.34
CA TYR A 410 3.85 -24.46 -6.32
C TYR A 410 2.54 -24.02 -5.65
N ASP A 411 2.63 -23.45 -4.45
CA ASP A 411 1.46 -22.99 -3.71
C ASP A 411 1.24 -21.50 -3.91
N TYR A 412 -0.01 -21.04 -3.84
CA TYR A 412 -0.34 -19.62 -3.94
C TYR A 412 -1.54 -19.35 -3.05
N ALA A 413 -1.30 -18.80 -1.86
CA ALA A 413 -2.38 -18.42 -0.95
C ALA A 413 -3.09 -17.16 -1.46
N LYS A 414 -4.43 -17.19 -1.48
CA LYS A 414 -5.26 -16.04 -1.89
C LYS A 414 -5.98 -15.36 -0.76
N ASP A 415 -6.45 -16.14 0.19
CA ASP A 415 -7.29 -15.66 1.26
C ASP A 415 -7.04 -16.44 2.55
N ILE A 416 -7.33 -15.79 3.67
CA ILE A 416 -7.11 -16.30 5.02
C ILE A 416 -8.26 -15.93 5.93
N TYR A 417 -8.72 -16.90 6.70
CA TYR A 417 -9.67 -16.69 7.79
C TYR A 417 -9.12 -17.28 9.07
N VAL A 418 -9.27 -16.59 10.21
CA VAL A 418 -8.78 -17.09 11.51
C VAL A 418 -9.94 -17.24 12.48
N ALA A 419 -10.06 -18.44 13.07
CA ALA A 419 -11.04 -18.73 14.10
C ALA A 419 -10.33 -19.31 15.33
N GLY A 420 -10.14 -18.49 16.35
CA GLY A 420 -9.36 -18.84 17.54
C GLY A 420 -7.91 -19.19 17.17
N ASP A 421 -7.47 -20.40 17.53
CA ASP A 421 -6.09 -20.85 17.33
C ASP A 421 -5.80 -21.48 15.94
N TYR A 422 -6.70 -21.27 14.96
CA TYR A 422 -6.61 -21.90 13.65
C TYR A 422 -6.72 -20.90 12.52
N ALA A 423 -5.80 -20.99 11.56
CA ALA A 423 -5.83 -20.23 10.31
C ALA A 423 -6.18 -21.16 9.13
N TYR A 424 -7.16 -20.73 8.35
CA TYR A 424 -7.75 -21.43 7.23
C TYR A 424 -7.34 -20.68 5.97
N LEU A 425 -6.61 -21.32 5.07
CA LEU A 425 -6.06 -20.68 3.87
C LEU A 425 -6.70 -21.27 2.62
N ALA A 426 -7.18 -20.38 1.75
CA ALA A 426 -7.49 -20.69 0.36
C ALA A 426 -6.22 -20.64 -0.48
N ASP A 427 -5.93 -21.73 -1.21
CA ASP A 427 -4.78 -21.84 -2.09
C ASP A 427 -5.22 -22.05 -3.55
N LEU A 428 -4.70 -21.24 -4.48
CA LEU A 428 -5.09 -21.29 -5.90
C LEU A 428 -4.59 -22.50 -6.67
N LEU A 429 -3.61 -23.23 -6.15
CA LEU A 429 -2.96 -24.31 -6.88
C LEU A 429 -3.20 -25.67 -6.21
N THR A 430 -3.43 -25.67 -4.89
CA THR A 430 -3.60 -26.88 -4.07
C THR A 430 -4.91 -26.94 -3.28
N GLY A 431 -5.70 -25.86 -3.23
CA GLY A 431 -7.05 -25.85 -2.69
C GLY A 431 -7.15 -25.31 -1.26
N PHE A 432 -6.84 -26.12 -0.24
CA PHE A 432 -7.05 -25.77 1.17
C PHE A 432 -5.90 -26.18 2.08
N LYS A 433 -5.52 -25.28 2.99
CA LYS A 433 -4.54 -25.54 4.06
C LYS A 433 -5.05 -25.06 5.42
N LEU A 434 -4.74 -25.82 6.46
CA LEU A 434 -5.11 -25.53 7.84
C LEU A 434 -3.87 -25.49 8.72
N TYR A 435 -3.65 -24.35 9.37
CA TYR A 435 -2.54 -24.15 10.30
C TYR A 435 -3.04 -24.00 11.74
N SER A 436 -2.27 -24.50 12.70
CA SER A 436 -2.35 -23.99 14.07
C SER A 436 -1.56 -22.69 14.14
N VAL A 437 -2.17 -21.68 14.76
CA VAL A 437 -1.56 -20.40 15.11
C VAL A 437 -1.58 -20.16 16.62
N SER A 438 -1.71 -21.23 17.41
CA SER A 438 -1.67 -21.14 18.88
C SER A 438 -0.36 -20.53 19.38
N ASP A 439 0.76 -21.00 18.82
CA ASP A 439 2.05 -20.31 18.89
C ASP A 439 2.18 -19.32 17.73
N LYS A 440 2.03 -18.03 18.04
CA LYS A 440 2.06 -16.93 17.07
C LYS A 440 3.43 -16.76 16.39
N SER A 441 4.49 -17.30 17.00
CA SER A 441 5.86 -17.21 16.48
C SER A 441 6.29 -18.41 15.65
N ASN A 442 5.48 -19.48 15.66
CA ASN A 442 5.75 -20.70 14.91
C ASN A 442 4.43 -21.40 14.55
N PRO A 443 3.65 -20.84 13.60
CA PRO A 443 2.50 -21.55 13.06
C PRO A 443 2.89 -22.89 12.46
N THR A 444 2.01 -23.88 12.55
CA THR A 444 2.29 -25.24 12.09
C THR A 444 1.18 -25.76 11.20
N LEU A 445 1.53 -26.26 10.01
CA LEU A 445 0.57 -26.94 9.14
C LEU A 445 0.03 -28.19 9.85
N LEU A 446 -1.28 -28.25 10.03
CA LEU A 446 -1.97 -29.41 10.61
C LEU A 446 -2.42 -30.37 9.51
N GLY A 447 -3.02 -29.83 8.44
CA GLY A 447 -3.55 -30.63 7.35
C GLY A 447 -3.87 -29.79 6.12
N ALA A 448 -4.07 -30.49 5.01
CA ALA A 448 -4.43 -29.91 3.72
C ALA A 448 -5.46 -30.80 3.01
N CYS A 449 -6.29 -30.20 2.15
CA CYS A 449 -7.24 -30.92 1.33
C CYS A 449 -7.05 -30.50 -0.14
N SER A 450 -6.60 -31.44 -0.97
CA SER A 450 -6.45 -31.23 -2.41
C SER A 450 -7.82 -31.24 -3.09
N LEU A 451 -8.12 -30.24 -3.91
CA LEU A 451 -9.41 -30.09 -4.60
C LEU A 451 -9.30 -30.44 -6.09
N ASP A 452 -8.65 -31.56 -6.41
CA ASP A 452 -8.46 -32.06 -7.78
C ASP A 452 -7.85 -31.04 -8.78
N GLY A 453 -6.94 -30.20 -8.30
CA GLY A 453 -6.27 -29.17 -9.13
C GLY A 453 -7.09 -27.90 -9.34
N VAL A 454 -8.13 -27.69 -8.52
CA VAL A 454 -8.93 -26.47 -8.53
C VAL A 454 -8.50 -25.53 -7.40
N GLY A 455 -8.28 -24.26 -7.74
CA GLY A 455 -7.86 -23.22 -6.80
C GLY A 455 -9.01 -22.57 -6.05
N ALA A 456 -8.82 -22.30 -4.75
CA ALA A 456 -9.75 -21.52 -3.94
C ALA A 456 -9.38 -20.03 -3.91
N GLN A 457 -10.38 -19.17 -3.99
CA GLN A 457 -10.25 -17.71 -4.01
C GLN A 457 -10.56 -17.09 -2.65
N GLY A 458 -11.69 -17.47 -2.05
CA GLY A 458 -12.15 -16.98 -0.74
C GLY A 458 -12.36 -18.12 0.23
N VAL A 459 -12.17 -17.87 1.53
CA VAL A 459 -12.36 -18.83 2.61
C VAL A 459 -13.09 -18.21 3.79
N PHE A 460 -14.08 -18.94 4.31
CA PHE A 460 -14.72 -18.62 5.57
C PHE A 460 -14.87 -19.87 6.41
N ALA A 461 -14.64 -19.78 7.73
CA ALA A 461 -14.76 -20.93 8.62
C ALA A 461 -15.68 -20.64 9.80
N THR A 462 -16.51 -21.62 10.15
CA THR A 462 -17.35 -21.56 11.34
C THR A 462 -17.61 -22.96 11.88
N GLY A 463 -17.50 -23.12 13.19
CA GLY A 463 -17.53 -24.43 13.84
C GLY A 463 -16.44 -25.36 13.29
N ASP A 464 -16.84 -26.56 12.87
CA ASP A 464 -15.94 -27.59 12.30
C ASP A 464 -15.96 -27.60 10.75
N LEU A 465 -16.39 -26.50 10.12
CA LEU A 465 -16.51 -26.38 8.67
C LEU A 465 -15.71 -25.20 8.13
N ALA A 466 -15.12 -25.40 6.95
CA ALA A 466 -14.58 -24.35 6.11
C ALA A 466 -15.31 -24.36 4.76
N TYR A 467 -15.63 -23.18 4.27
CA TYR A 467 -16.35 -22.91 3.02
C TYR A 467 -15.37 -22.21 2.08
N LEU A 468 -15.24 -22.71 0.86
CA LEU A 468 -14.29 -22.21 -0.12
C LEU A 468 -15.01 -21.79 -1.40
N ALA A 469 -14.81 -20.54 -1.79
CA ALA A 469 -15.28 -19.99 -3.06
C ALA A 469 -14.24 -20.30 -4.16
N ILE A 470 -14.72 -20.79 -5.31
CA ILE A 470 -13.89 -21.15 -6.46
C ILE A 470 -14.45 -20.46 -7.71
N SER A 471 -13.56 -19.78 -8.44
CA SER A 471 -13.81 -19.20 -9.77
C SER A 471 -12.98 -19.92 -10.84
N ASP A 472 -13.53 -20.16 -12.02
CA ASP A 472 -12.83 -20.80 -13.13
C ASP A 472 -11.70 -19.93 -13.72
N HIS A 473 -11.81 -18.61 -13.63
CA HIS A 473 -10.82 -17.64 -14.10
C HIS A 473 -9.47 -17.70 -13.37
N ALA A 474 -9.45 -18.21 -12.14
CA ALA A 474 -8.23 -18.33 -11.36
C ALA A 474 -7.44 -19.61 -11.69
N ASN A 475 -8.02 -20.49 -12.51
CA ASN A 475 -7.43 -21.76 -12.88
C ASN A 475 -6.53 -21.60 -14.11
N PRO A 476 -5.28 -22.13 -14.10
CA PRO A 476 -4.41 -22.16 -15.27
C PRO A 476 -4.97 -22.94 -16.48
N ASP A 477 -6.03 -23.75 -16.31
CA ASP A 477 -6.75 -24.42 -17.41
C ASP A 477 -8.25 -24.05 -17.44
N PRO A 478 -8.62 -22.89 -18.04
CA PRO A 478 -9.99 -22.41 -18.10
C PRO A 478 -10.89 -23.36 -18.91
N GLY A 479 -12.00 -23.80 -18.31
CA GLY A 479 -13.00 -24.69 -18.93
C GLY A 479 -12.88 -26.18 -18.58
N ALA A 480 -11.83 -26.61 -17.87
CA ALA A 480 -11.72 -27.97 -17.34
C ALA A 480 -12.34 -28.12 -15.93
N ASN A 481 -12.35 -27.05 -15.13
CA ASN A 481 -12.83 -27.06 -13.76
C ASN A 481 -13.88 -25.96 -13.53
N PRO A 482 -15.14 -26.31 -13.22
CA PRO A 482 -16.20 -25.33 -13.05
C PRO A 482 -16.11 -24.59 -11.70
N SER A 483 -16.61 -23.36 -11.70
CA SER A 483 -16.85 -22.55 -10.50
C SER A 483 -17.66 -23.31 -9.46
N SER A 484 -17.35 -23.09 -8.18
CA SER A 484 -17.88 -23.95 -7.12
C SER A 484 -17.84 -23.37 -5.72
N LEU A 485 -18.71 -23.89 -4.86
CA LEU A 485 -18.56 -23.85 -3.40
C LEU A 485 -18.12 -25.22 -2.92
N ARG A 486 -16.95 -25.29 -2.27
CA ARG A 486 -16.46 -26.51 -1.61
C ARG A 486 -16.63 -26.39 -0.10
N ILE A 487 -17.13 -27.44 0.53
CA ILE A 487 -17.34 -27.51 1.98
C ILE A 487 -16.41 -28.57 2.54
N ILE A 488 -15.51 -28.15 3.43
CA ILE A 488 -14.47 -28.96 4.05
C ILE A 488 -14.82 -29.17 5.52
N SER A 489 -14.87 -30.43 5.94
CA SER A 489 -14.89 -30.77 7.36
C SER A 489 -13.48 -30.70 7.94
N VAL A 490 -13.34 -29.96 9.02
CA VAL A 490 -12.10 -29.84 9.82
C VAL A 490 -12.26 -30.43 11.23
N SER A 491 -13.25 -31.31 11.43
CA SER A 491 -13.45 -32.00 12.71
C SER A 491 -12.22 -32.83 13.14
N ASP A 492 -11.51 -33.43 12.18
CA ASP A 492 -10.12 -33.87 12.35
C ASP A 492 -9.18 -32.83 11.71
N LYS A 493 -8.57 -32.00 12.55
CA LYS A 493 -7.67 -30.92 12.11
C LYS A 493 -6.44 -31.41 11.34
N ASN A 494 -6.02 -32.67 11.55
CA ASN A 494 -4.85 -33.24 10.85
C ASN A 494 -5.23 -33.87 9.51
N ASN A 495 -6.52 -34.10 9.27
CA ASN A 495 -7.01 -34.68 8.04
C ASN A 495 -8.32 -33.99 7.60
N PRO A 496 -8.25 -32.72 7.16
CA PRO A 496 -9.39 -32.04 6.56
C PRO A 496 -9.93 -32.83 5.36
N THR A 497 -11.24 -32.93 5.24
CA THR A 497 -11.89 -33.69 4.15
C THR A 497 -13.00 -32.89 3.49
N GLU A 498 -13.04 -32.89 2.17
CA GLU A 498 -14.19 -32.40 1.41
C GLU A 498 -15.43 -33.27 1.68
N ILE A 499 -16.52 -32.63 2.11
CA ILE A 499 -17.80 -33.30 2.39
C ILE A 499 -18.90 -32.95 1.38
N ALA A 500 -18.75 -31.83 0.67
CA ALA A 500 -19.66 -31.45 -0.40
C ALA A 500 -19.00 -30.51 -1.41
N ASN A 501 -19.53 -30.60 -2.64
CA ASN A 501 -19.27 -29.70 -3.75
C ASN A 501 -20.62 -29.23 -4.30
N TYR A 502 -20.80 -27.92 -4.37
CA TYR A 502 -21.94 -27.28 -5.01
C TYR A 502 -21.44 -26.47 -6.21
N THR A 503 -22.20 -26.48 -7.31
CA THR A 503 -21.95 -25.64 -8.49
C THR A 503 -22.88 -24.42 -8.42
N PRO A 504 -22.33 -23.23 -8.12
CA PRO A 504 -23.05 -21.96 -8.13
C PRO A 504 -23.62 -21.61 -9.50
N ILE A 505 -24.42 -20.55 -9.51
CA ILE A 505 -24.94 -19.91 -10.72
C ILE A 505 -23.79 -19.54 -11.66
N ASP A 506 -22.68 -19.04 -11.11
CA ASP A 506 -21.49 -18.61 -11.85
C ASP A 506 -20.26 -18.51 -10.93
N ASP A 507 -19.18 -17.86 -11.38
CA ASP A 507 -17.95 -17.66 -10.61
C ASP A 507 -18.18 -17.10 -9.20
N ALA A 508 -17.71 -17.83 -8.19
CA ALA A 508 -17.72 -17.39 -6.80
C ALA A 508 -16.34 -16.82 -6.41
N TYR A 509 -16.32 -15.57 -5.95
CA TYR A 509 -15.08 -14.87 -5.57
C TYR A 509 -14.84 -14.85 -4.06
N ASP A 510 -15.92 -14.75 -3.28
CA ASP A 510 -15.86 -14.67 -1.83
C ASP A 510 -17.10 -15.34 -1.21
N VAL A 511 -16.98 -15.76 0.05
CA VAL A 511 -17.99 -16.51 0.77
C VAL A 511 -18.11 -16.03 2.21
N TRP A 512 -19.35 -15.84 2.66
CA TRP A 512 -19.68 -15.72 4.08
C TRP A 512 -20.64 -16.85 4.48
N ALA A 513 -20.50 -17.42 5.67
CA ALA A 513 -21.40 -18.50 6.09
C ALA A 513 -21.87 -18.39 7.53
N ASN A 514 -23.03 -18.97 7.80
CA ASN A 514 -23.52 -19.26 9.14
C ASN A 514 -24.02 -20.72 9.18
N ALA A 515 -24.68 -21.10 10.27
CA ALA A 515 -25.16 -22.47 10.45
C ALA A 515 -26.18 -22.93 9.39
N ASP A 516 -26.95 -21.99 8.82
CA ASP A 516 -28.06 -22.29 7.92
C ASP A 516 -27.77 -21.96 6.46
N TYR A 517 -26.97 -20.91 6.20
CA TYR A 517 -26.74 -20.36 4.87
C TYR A 517 -25.26 -20.04 4.59
N ALA A 518 -24.84 -20.28 3.36
CA ALA A 518 -23.65 -19.70 2.75
C ALA A 518 -24.08 -18.66 1.70
N TYR A 519 -23.42 -17.50 1.73
CA TYR A 519 -23.66 -16.35 0.86
C TYR A 519 -22.43 -16.18 -0.03
N LEU A 520 -22.62 -16.25 -1.34
CA LEU A 520 -21.54 -16.10 -2.32
C LEU A 520 -21.66 -14.77 -3.05
N ALA A 521 -20.54 -14.06 -3.14
CA ALA A 521 -20.37 -13.02 -4.13
C ALA A 521 -20.06 -13.69 -5.48
N TYR A 522 -20.93 -13.51 -6.47
CA TYR A 522 -20.75 -14.13 -7.79
C TYR A 522 -20.74 -13.12 -8.95
N ASP A 523 -19.98 -13.41 -10.00
CA ASP A 523 -19.82 -12.55 -11.18
C ASP A 523 -19.70 -13.35 -12.49
N PRO A 524 -20.67 -13.23 -13.41
CA PRO A 524 -20.72 -14.09 -14.59
C PRO A 524 -19.70 -13.75 -15.70
N GLU A 525 -19.14 -14.80 -16.34
CA GLU A 525 -18.10 -14.69 -17.39
C GLU A 525 -18.50 -13.81 -18.59
N ALA A 526 -19.79 -13.74 -18.92
CA ALA A 526 -20.24 -12.99 -20.09
C ALA A 526 -20.19 -11.47 -19.81
N PHE A 527 -19.43 -10.74 -20.63
CA PHE A 527 -19.43 -9.27 -20.59
C PHE A 527 -20.88 -8.74 -20.55
N PHE A 528 -21.20 -7.96 -19.51
CA PHE A 528 -22.51 -7.34 -19.24
C PHE A 528 -23.64 -8.25 -18.72
N THR A 529 -23.36 -9.49 -18.28
CA THR A 529 -24.31 -10.19 -17.39
C THR A 529 -24.18 -9.70 -15.95
N PRO A 530 -25.27 -9.43 -15.23
CA PRO A 530 -25.15 -8.97 -13.86
C PRO A 530 -24.83 -10.13 -12.90
N GLY A 531 -23.82 -9.92 -12.06
CA GLY A 531 -23.53 -10.72 -10.88
C GLY A 531 -24.43 -10.37 -9.70
N GLY A 532 -24.05 -10.86 -8.52
CA GLY A 532 -24.71 -10.49 -7.27
C GLY A 532 -24.45 -11.44 -6.11
N ILE A 533 -25.52 -11.79 -5.39
CA ILE A 533 -25.45 -12.68 -4.23
C ILE A 533 -26.19 -13.96 -4.57
N GLU A 534 -25.54 -15.11 -4.41
CA GLU A 534 -26.20 -16.40 -4.36
C GLU A 534 -26.26 -16.88 -2.91
N VAL A 535 -27.40 -17.42 -2.50
CA VAL A 535 -27.67 -17.92 -1.16
C VAL A 535 -27.87 -19.43 -1.26
N ILE A 536 -27.07 -20.17 -0.51
CA ILE A 536 -27.04 -21.63 -0.49
C ILE A 536 -27.44 -22.09 0.91
N SER A 537 -28.43 -22.96 0.99
CA SER A 537 -28.78 -23.64 2.24
C SER A 537 -27.69 -24.64 2.59
N VAL A 538 -27.09 -24.50 3.77
CA VAL A 538 -26.04 -25.37 4.32
C VAL A 538 -26.43 -25.96 5.68
N ALA A 539 -27.71 -25.88 6.06
CA ALA A 539 -28.25 -26.57 7.25
C ALA A 539 -27.98 -28.10 7.23
N ASP A 540 -27.89 -28.70 6.04
CA ASP A 540 -27.21 -29.99 5.81
C ASP A 540 -25.97 -29.74 4.93
N PRO A 541 -24.78 -29.57 5.53
CA PRO A 541 -23.58 -29.18 4.79
C PRO A 541 -23.04 -30.28 3.88
N ALA A 542 -23.52 -31.54 4.02
CA ALA A 542 -23.19 -32.62 3.10
C ALA A 542 -24.06 -32.58 1.82
N ASN A 543 -25.18 -31.86 1.85
CA ASN A 543 -26.13 -31.74 0.73
C ASN A 543 -26.56 -30.28 0.53
N PRO A 544 -25.63 -29.37 0.19
CA PRO A 544 -25.94 -27.97 -0.06
C PRO A 544 -26.92 -27.81 -1.22
N THR A 545 -27.86 -26.87 -1.09
CA THR A 545 -28.89 -26.60 -2.12
C THR A 545 -29.10 -25.11 -2.32
N GLN A 546 -29.45 -24.70 -3.54
CA GLN A 546 -29.79 -23.32 -3.82
C GLN A 546 -31.00 -22.88 -2.98
N ALA A 547 -30.84 -21.79 -2.23
CA ALA A 547 -31.88 -21.19 -1.41
C ALA A 547 -32.49 -19.96 -2.09
N GLY A 548 -31.65 -19.09 -2.65
CA GLY A 548 -32.07 -17.84 -3.29
C GLY A 548 -30.93 -17.15 -4.02
N TYR A 549 -31.22 -16.05 -4.72
CA TYR A 549 -30.20 -15.22 -5.36
C TYR A 549 -30.72 -13.82 -5.67
N TYR A 550 -29.80 -12.91 -5.99
CA TYR A 550 -30.07 -11.60 -6.59
C TYR A 550 -29.12 -11.36 -7.78
N SER A 551 -29.64 -10.99 -8.96
CA SER A 551 -28.89 -10.99 -10.23
C SER A 551 -29.17 -9.82 -11.19
N ASP A 552 -29.75 -8.71 -10.73
CA ASP A 552 -30.36 -7.74 -11.66
C ASP A 552 -29.43 -6.59 -12.09
N THR A 553 -28.51 -6.15 -11.23
CA THR A 553 -27.85 -4.84 -11.43
C THR A 553 -26.38 -4.74 -11.04
N ILE A 554 -25.75 -5.79 -10.52
CA ILE A 554 -24.36 -5.70 -10.04
C ILE A 554 -23.43 -6.22 -11.12
N ILE A 555 -22.28 -5.58 -11.32
CA ILE A 555 -21.23 -6.07 -12.20
C ILE A 555 -19.96 -6.24 -11.36
N SER A 556 -19.27 -7.37 -11.50
CA SER A 556 -18.00 -7.62 -10.81
C SER A 556 -18.08 -7.54 -9.30
N ALA A 557 -19.00 -8.30 -8.72
CA ALA A 557 -19.03 -8.58 -7.29
C ALA A 557 -17.75 -9.32 -6.87
N ARG A 558 -17.15 -8.92 -5.74
CA ARG A 558 -15.90 -9.51 -5.21
C ARG A 558 -16.05 -9.88 -3.74
N GLY A 559 -15.83 -8.95 -2.81
CA GLY A 559 -15.93 -9.22 -1.38
C GLY A 559 -17.36 -9.14 -0.84
N ILE A 560 -17.66 -9.97 0.15
CA ILE A 560 -18.95 -9.99 0.87
C ILE A 560 -18.74 -10.01 2.38
N HIS A 561 -19.47 -9.14 3.09
CA HIS A 561 -19.57 -9.17 4.55
C HIS A 561 -21.04 -9.27 4.94
N VAL A 562 -21.37 -10.08 5.95
CA VAL A 562 -22.73 -10.19 6.49
C VAL A 562 -22.71 -9.82 7.97
N GLN A 563 -23.44 -8.75 8.31
CA GLN A 563 -23.68 -8.34 9.69
C GLN A 563 -25.18 -8.37 9.96
N ASP A 564 -25.59 -9.14 10.99
CA ASP A 564 -26.99 -9.36 11.36
C ASP A 564 -27.83 -9.92 10.19
N GLU A 565 -28.83 -9.16 9.73
CA GLU A 565 -29.69 -9.49 8.58
C GLU A 565 -29.36 -8.61 7.36
N THR A 566 -28.13 -8.13 7.23
CA THR A 566 -27.69 -7.29 6.11
C THR A 566 -26.43 -7.85 5.46
N ALA A 567 -26.44 -7.98 4.14
CA ALA A 567 -25.24 -8.28 3.36
C ALA A 567 -24.69 -6.99 2.72
N TYR A 568 -23.37 -6.88 2.74
CA TYR A 568 -22.60 -5.79 2.15
C TYR A 568 -21.71 -6.40 1.09
N LEU A 569 -21.81 -5.90 -0.14
CA LEU A 569 -21.12 -6.46 -1.28
C LEU A 569 -20.25 -5.39 -1.95
N ALA A 570 -18.96 -5.67 -2.07
CA ALA A 570 -18.02 -4.85 -2.83
C ALA A 570 -18.10 -5.18 -4.32
N SER A 571 -18.13 -4.15 -5.16
CA SER A 571 -18.15 -4.26 -6.62
C SER A 571 -16.96 -3.53 -7.24
N MET A 572 -16.21 -4.22 -8.10
CA MET A 572 -15.12 -3.63 -8.91
C MET A 572 -15.63 -2.66 -9.98
N SER A 573 -16.95 -2.55 -10.17
CA SER A 573 -17.54 -1.57 -11.07
C SER A 573 -18.15 -0.40 -10.32
N TRP A 574 -18.82 -0.63 -9.18
CA TRP A 574 -19.73 0.34 -8.56
C TRP A 574 -19.75 0.29 -7.03
N GLY A 575 -18.59 0.35 -6.37
CA GLY A 575 -18.49 0.59 -4.92
C GLY A 575 -19.24 -0.43 -4.05
N LEU A 576 -20.00 0.06 -3.08
CA LEU A 576 -20.70 -0.76 -2.07
C LEU A 576 -22.19 -0.95 -2.41
N TRP A 577 -22.67 -2.18 -2.24
CA TRP A 577 -24.08 -2.55 -2.37
C TRP A 577 -24.58 -3.17 -1.08
N THR A 578 -25.77 -2.76 -0.64
CA THR A 578 -26.37 -3.22 0.63
C THR A 578 -27.64 -4.01 0.36
N PHE A 579 -27.79 -5.15 1.02
CA PHE A 579 -28.92 -6.05 0.83
C PHE A 579 -29.55 -6.41 2.17
N SER A 580 -30.88 -6.39 2.23
CA SER A 580 -31.60 -6.98 3.35
C SER A 580 -31.70 -8.48 3.14
N LEU A 581 -31.31 -9.21 4.18
CA LEU A 581 -31.45 -10.65 4.36
C LEU A 581 -32.57 -11.02 5.34
N ALA A 582 -33.50 -10.09 5.63
CA ALA A 582 -34.68 -10.39 6.46
C ALA A 582 -35.50 -11.58 5.90
N ASN A 583 -35.39 -11.81 4.59
CA ASN A 583 -35.73 -13.08 3.97
C ASN A 583 -34.52 -13.62 3.18
N PRO A 584 -33.70 -14.51 3.76
CA PRO A 584 -32.44 -14.96 3.14
C PRO A 584 -32.62 -15.62 1.77
N ILE A 585 -33.75 -16.28 1.51
CA ILE A 585 -34.04 -16.93 0.22
C ILE A 585 -34.49 -15.94 -0.87
N SER A 586 -34.65 -14.67 -0.53
CA SER A 586 -34.98 -13.58 -1.46
C SER A 586 -34.29 -12.29 -1.03
N PRO A 587 -32.95 -12.20 -1.16
CA PRO A 587 -32.21 -10.98 -0.84
C PRO A 587 -32.76 -9.80 -1.62
N THR A 588 -32.86 -8.63 -0.97
CA THR A 588 -33.39 -7.41 -1.60
C THR A 588 -32.39 -6.29 -1.51
N LEU A 589 -32.13 -5.62 -2.63
CA LEU A 589 -31.29 -4.42 -2.68
C LEU A 589 -31.92 -3.30 -1.86
N VAL A 590 -31.17 -2.77 -0.89
CA VAL A 590 -31.62 -1.72 0.05
C VAL A 590 -31.06 -0.36 -0.36
N GLY A 591 -29.79 -0.31 -0.74
CA GLY A 591 -29.07 0.91 -1.07
C GLY A 591 -27.69 0.62 -1.65
N ASN A 592 -27.03 1.64 -2.15
CA ASN A 592 -25.69 1.54 -2.70
C ASN A 592 -24.94 2.88 -2.61
N ASP A 593 -23.62 2.77 -2.71
CA ASP A 593 -22.67 3.87 -2.86
C ASP A 593 -22.01 3.77 -4.25
N TRP A 594 -22.43 4.62 -5.20
CA TRP A 594 -21.97 4.61 -6.60
C TRP A 594 -20.57 5.24 -6.81
N GLU A 595 -19.73 5.22 -5.78
CA GLU A 595 -18.36 5.70 -5.85
C GLU A 595 -17.39 4.66 -6.47
N ASP A 596 -16.09 4.85 -6.28
CA ASP A 596 -15.03 4.05 -6.90
C ASP A 596 -15.16 2.55 -6.62
N ALA A 597 -14.66 1.77 -7.57
CA ALA A 597 -14.51 0.32 -7.51
C ALA A 597 -13.95 -0.17 -6.17
N ALA A 598 -14.58 -1.20 -5.61
CA ALA A 598 -14.16 -1.87 -4.38
C ALA A 598 -13.90 -3.37 -4.63
N ILE A 599 -12.91 -3.91 -3.93
CA ILE A 599 -12.49 -5.32 -4.00
C ILE A 599 -13.01 -6.08 -2.78
N ALA A 600 -12.82 -5.53 -1.59
CA ALA A 600 -13.23 -6.11 -0.32
C ALA A 600 -14.03 -5.11 0.51
N VAL A 601 -14.82 -5.65 1.45
CA VAL A 601 -15.60 -4.87 2.41
C VAL A 601 -15.53 -5.53 3.77
N ASP A 602 -15.36 -4.72 4.81
CA ASP A 602 -15.58 -5.13 6.19
C ASP A 602 -16.45 -4.11 6.92
N VAL A 603 -17.20 -4.56 7.92
CA VAL A 603 -18.20 -3.74 8.61
C VAL A 603 -18.05 -3.83 10.12
N GLN A 604 -18.06 -2.67 10.77
CA GLN A 604 -18.11 -2.59 12.23
C GLN A 604 -19.10 -1.51 12.65
N GLY A 605 -20.19 -1.94 13.30
CA GLY A 605 -21.23 -1.03 13.78
C GLY A 605 -21.91 -0.31 12.61
N ASP A 606 -21.87 1.01 12.62
CA ASP A 606 -22.53 1.87 11.63
C ASP A 606 -21.61 2.25 10.45
N PHE A 607 -20.48 1.56 10.26
CA PHE A 607 -19.52 1.88 9.19
C PHE A 607 -19.10 0.65 8.40
N ALA A 608 -19.05 0.80 7.07
CA ALA A 608 -18.37 -0.11 6.16
C ALA A 608 -17.04 0.48 5.72
N PHE A 609 -16.01 -0.36 5.60
CA PHE A 609 -14.70 -0.02 5.10
C PHE A 609 -14.45 -0.80 3.82
N LEU A 610 -14.00 -0.12 2.77
CA LEU A 610 -13.85 -0.67 1.42
C LEU A 610 -12.40 -0.61 0.97
N ALA A 611 -11.86 -1.75 0.55
CA ALA A 611 -10.62 -1.81 -0.20
C ALA A 611 -10.91 -1.32 -1.64
N SER A 612 -10.44 -0.14 -2.00
CA SER A 612 -10.71 0.53 -3.28
C SER A 612 -9.42 1.06 -3.90
N GLY A 613 -9.36 2.31 -4.38
CA GLY A 613 -8.09 2.99 -4.74
C GLY A 613 -7.20 3.34 -3.53
N GLY A 614 -7.35 2.61 -2.43
CA GLY A 614 -6.99 2.98 -1.08
C GLY A 614 -7.95 2.32 -0.09
N VAL A 615 -8.31 3.05 0.97
CA VAL A 615 -9.36 2.66 1.91
C VAL A 615 -10.43 3.74 1.95
N ARG A 616 -11.71 3.34 1.86
CA ARG A 616 -12.85 4.25 1.97
C ARG A 616 -13.75 3.82 3.13
N ALA A 617 -14.11 4.76 3.99
CA ALA A 617 -15.07 4.56 5.06
C ALA A 617 -16.44 5.12 4.65
N VAL A 618 -17.48 4.32 4.80
CA VAL A 618 -18.85 4.62 4.38
C VAL A 618 -19.76 4.49 5.60
N SER A 619 -20.49 5.56 5.92
CA SER A 619 -21.52 5.56 6.95
C SER A 619 -22.73 4.75 6.51
N LEU A 620 -23.16 3.83 7.37
CA LEU A 620 -24.32 2.96 7.23
C LEU A 620 -25.50 3.36 8.12
N ILE A 621 -25.42 4.52 8.81
CA ILE A 621 -26.51 5.04 9.67
C ILE A 621 -27.85 5.07 8.93
N THR A 622 -27.83 5.32 7.62
CA THR A 622 -28.98 5.12 6.73
C THR A 622 -28.62 4.07 5.67
N PRO A 623 -28.94 2.78 5.87
CA PRO A 623 -28.51 1.72 4.94
C PRO A 623 -29.07 1.87 3.52
N THR A 624 -30.21 2.54 3.36
CA THR A 624 -30.79 2.86 2.04
C THR A 624 -30.05 3.98 1.31
N GLN A 625 -29.20 4.72 2.03
CA GLN A 625 -28.38 5.80 1.49
C GLN A 625 -27.01 5.80 2.20
N PRO A 626 -26.14 4.82 1.91
CA PRO A 626 -24.77 4.84 2.39
C PRO A 626 -24.04 6.11 1.89
N ILE A 627 -23.19 6.69 2.74
CA ILE A 627 -22.47 7.94 2.41
C ILE A 627 -21.00 7.78 2.76
N SER A 628 -20.12 8.05 1.80
CA SER A 628 -18.67 8.14 2.01
C SER A 628 -18.35 9.26 3.02
N VAL A 629 -17.64 8.92 4.10
CA VAL A 629 -17.31 9.86 5.20
C VAL A 629 -15.82 10.13 5.35
N ALA A 630 -14.97 9.23 4.87
CA ALA A 630 -13.53 9.41 4.81
C ALA A 630 -12.93 8.51 3.72
N ALA A 631 -11.82 8.93 3.14
CA ALA A 631 -11.04 8.11 2.23
C ALA A 631 -9.55 8.43 2.40
N TYR A 632 -8.72 7.41 2.29
CA TYR A 632 -7.27 7.53 2.23
C TYR A 632 -6.76 6.83 0.98
N SER A 633 -6.13 7.58 0.08
CA SER A 633 -5.53 7.01 -1.12
C SER A 633 -4.24 6.27 -0.76
N LEU A 634 -4.14 5.01 -1.16
CA LEU A 634 -2.91 4.23 -1.03
C LEU A 634 -2.32 3.99 -2.42
N PRO A 635 -0.99 3.97 -2.55
CA PRO A 635 -0.38 3.53 -3.78
C PRO A 635 -0.69 2.06 -4.10
N GLY A 636 -0.64 1.72 -5.38
CA GLY A 636 -0.91 0.34 -5.82
C GLY A 636 -2.38 -0.05 -5.68
N LYS A 637 -2.63 -1.33 -5.44
CA LYS A 637 -3.98 -1.87 -5.20
C LYS A 637 -4.11 -2.25 -3.73
N THR A 638 -5.23 -1.86 -3.11
CA THR A 638 -5.66 -2.43 -1.84
C THR A 638 -6.56 -3.61 -2.16
N TYR A 639 -6.16 -4.81 -1.76
CA TYR A 639 -6.88 -6.04 -2.07
C TYR A 639 -7.88 -6.40 -0.99
N ASP A 640 -7.57 -6.08 0.26
CA ASP A 640 -8.39 -6.48 1.40
C ASP A 640 -8.35 -5.44 2.52
N VAL A 641 -9.39 -5.44 3.35
CA VAL A 641 -9.56 -4.51 4.47
C VAL A 641 -10.30 -5.17 5.63
N GLN A 642 -9.88 -4.88 6.86
CA GLN A 642 -10.63 -5.25 8.05
C GLN A 642 -10.55 -4.14 9.10
N VAL A 643 -11.60 -3.95 9.89
CA VAL A 643 -11.65 -2.98 10.98
C VAL A 643 -11.72 -3.68 12.34
N GLU A 644 -10.93 -3.18 13.30
CA GLU A 644 -11.03 -3.56 14.71
C GLU A 644 -10.87 -2.32 15.59
N GLY A 645 -11.95 -1.94 16.28
CA GLY A 645 -11.98 -0.72 17.08
C GLY A 645 -11.88 0.55 16.21
N GLU A 646 -10.91 1.41 16.50
CA GLU A 646 -10.65 2.63 15.70
C GLU A 646 -9.62 2.41 14.59
N TYR A 647 -9.09 1.20 14.44
CA TYR A 647 -8.06 0.90 13.45
C TYR A 647 -8.62 0.12 12.28
N VAL A 648 -8.15 0.48 11.09
CA VAL A 648 -8.47 -0.16 9.82
C VAL A 648 -7.18 -0.72 9.23
N TYR A 649 -7.16 -2.01 9.01
CA TYR A 649 -6.04 -2.77 8.48
C TYR A 649 -6.29 -3.04 7.00
N ALA A 650 -5.29 -2.81 6.16
CA ALA A 650 -5.43 -2.95 4.72
C ALA A 650 -4.26 -3.74 4.11
N ALA A 651 -4.59 -4.75 3.29
CA ALA A 651 -3.61 -5.52 2.53
C ALA A 651 -3.35 -4.81 1.20
N ASN A 652 -2.13 -4.34 1.00
CA ASN A 652 -1.75 -3.50 -0.12
C ASN A 652 -0.64 -4.13 -0.96
N SER A 653 -0.76 -3.97 -2.29
CA SER A 653 0.13 -4.59 -3.27
C SER A 653 1.54 -4.02 -3.32
N VAL A 654 1.79 -2.92 -2.62
CA VAL A 654 3.08 -2.21 -2.61
C VAL A 654 3.58 -1.96 -1.19
N MET A 655 2.68 -1.66 -0.26
CA MET A 655 3.03 -1.31 1.12
C MET A 655 2.99 -2.50 2.09
N GLY A 656 2.53 -3.68 1.65
CA GLY A 656 2.33 -4.83 2.54
C GLY A 656 1.07 -4.63 3.38
N LEU A 657 1.20 -4.63 4.71
CA LEU A 657 0.12 -4.24 5.62
C LEU A 657 0.16 -2.73 5.86
N VAL A 658 -0.99 -2.06 5.75
CA VAL A 658 -1.16 -0.67 6.15
C VAL A 658 -2.14 -0.60 7.32
N ILE A 659 -1.79 0.15 8.35
CA ILE A 659 -2.64 0.42 9.52
C ILE A 659 -3.07 1.88 9.44
N LEU A 660 -4.37 2.10 9.35
CA LEU A 660 -4.99 3.43 9.36
C LEU A 660 -5.77 3.61 10.68
N ARG A 661 -5.80 4.83 11.20
CA ARG A 661 -6.71 5.23 12.27
C ARG A 661 -7.93 5.91 11.67
N PHE A 662 -9.12 5.45 12.06
CA PHE A 662 -10.40 6.04 11.72
C PHE A 662 -10.98 6.78 12.94
N ALA A 663 -11.11 8.09 12.82
CA ALA A 663 -11.59 8.93 13.92
C ALA A 663 -12.44 10.11 13.41
N PRO A 664 -13.30 10.69 14.28
CA PRO A 664 -13.91 11.98 14.02
C PRO A 664 -12.83 13.05 13.77
N LEU A 665 -13.08 13.92 12.79
CA LEU A 665 -12.23 15.06 12.47
C LEU A 665 -12.66 16.26 13.31
N GLU A 666 -11.83 16.63 14.29
CA GLU A 666 -12.13 17.61 15.33
C GLU A 666 -11.03 18.67 15.43
N VAL A 667 -11.41 19.87 15.88
CA VAL A 667 -10.44 20.88 16.31
C VAL A 667 -10.04 20.61 17.76
N GLU A 668 -8.74 20.55 18.01
CA GLU A 668 -8.15 20.31 19.31
C GLU A 668 -7.37 21.52 19.81
N ALA A 669 -7.22 21.66 21.12
CA ALA A 669 -6.60 22.82 21.74
C ALA A 669 -5.99 22.49 23.10
N THR A 670 -4.74 22.93 23.27
CA THR A 670 -3.94 22.70 24.47
C THR A 670 -3.29 24.01 24.95
N PRO A 671 -3.37 24.36 26.25
CA PRO A 671 -4.01 23.62 27.34
C PRO A 671 -5.54 23.70 27.29
N THR A 672 -6.21 22.67 27.82
CA THR A 672 -7.68 22.56 27.84
C THR A 672 -8.37 23.50 28.84
N ALA A 673 -7.61 24.17 29.71
CA ALA A 673 -8.08 25.22 30.61
C ALA A 673 -6.93 26.16 31.01
N ILE A 674 -7.26 27.42 31.32
CA ILE A 674 -6.29 28.40 31.80
C ILE A 674 -6.75 29.02 33.13
N THR A 675 -5.84 29.08 34.09
CA THR A 675 -6.03 29.86 35.32
C THR A 675 -4.84 30.80 35.56
N TRP A 676 -5.14 32.08 35.77
CA TRP A 676 -4.22 33.09 36.26
C TRP A 676 -4.58 33.52 37.69
N MET A 677 -3.55 33.96 38.42
CA MET A 677 -3.69 34.52 39.76
C MET A 677 -2.82 35.78 39.85
N ALA A 678 -3.34 36.88 40.38
CA ALA A 678 -2.61 38.14 40.54
C ALA A 678 -3.12 38.96 41.75
N ALA A 679 -2.32 39.95 42.17
CA ALA A 679 -2.79 40.98 43.10
C ALA A 679 -3.68 41.99 42.37
N ALA A 680 -4.81 42.36 42.97
CA ALA A 680 -5.63 43.47 42.48
C ALA A 680 -4.81 44.77 42.49
N GLY A 681 -4.89 45.54 41.39
CA GLY A 681 -4.10 46.76 41.21
C GLY A 681 -2.60 46.55 40.88
N GLY A 682 -2.16 45.31 40.70
CA GLY A 682 -0.80 44.97 40.23
C GLY A 682 -0.67 44.90 38.71
N ASP A 683 0.47 44.40 38.24
CA ASP A 683 0.71 44.16 36.82
C ASP A 683 -0.12 42.99 36.28
N SER A 684 -0.53 43.09 35.02
CA SER A 684 -1.23 41.99 34.33
C SER A 684 -0.36 40.73 34.27
N PRO A 685 -0.93 39.53 34.52
CA PRO A 685 -0.23 38.28 34.32
C PRO A 685 0.32 38.13 32.89
N PRO A 686 1.40 37.35 32.70
CA PRO A 686 1.91 37.09 31.38
C PRO A 686 0.88 36.35 30.51
N SER A 687 0.88 36.71 29.23
CA SER A 687 0.10 36.03 28.18
C SER A 687 0.47 34.54 28.10
N ARG A 688 -0.49 33.73 27.67
CA ARG A 688 -0.29 32.29 27.42
C ARG A 688 -0.71 31.95 26.01
N ALA A 689 -0.05 30.96 25.41
CA ALA A 689 -0.45 30.39 24.13
C ALA A 689 -1.39 29.20 24.36
N ILE A 690 -2.44 29.12 23.55
CA ILE A 690 -3.25 27.92 23.34
C ILE A 690 -2.86 27.40 21.96
N GLN A 691 -2.23 26.24 21.89
CA GLN A 691 -2.03 25.55 20.61
C GLN A 691 -3.38 25.06 20.13
N VAL A 692 -3.64 25.22 18.84
CA VAL A 692 -4.86 24.79 18.15
C VAL A 692 -4.41 23.83 17.06
N GLU A 693 -4.79 22.58 17.25
CA GLU A 693 -4.41 21.43 16.44
C GLU A 693 -5.67 20.85 15.76
N SER A 694 -5.48 19.96 14.81
CA SER A 694 -6.55 19.14 14.23
C SER A 694 -6.29 17.69 14.60
N SER A 695 -7.34 16.91 14.85
CA SER A 695 -7.24 15.45 14.98
C SER A 695 -6.92 14.76 13.65
N GLY A 696 -6.78 15.52 12.56
CA GLY A 696 -6.20 15.03 11.33
C GLY A 696 -5.77 16.11 10.35
N ARG A 697 -6.29 16.09 9.12
CA ARG A 697 -5.98 17.14 8.11
C ARG A 697 -6.17 18.55 8.67
N ALA A 698 -5.40 19.52 8.17
CA ALA A 698 -5.49 20.91 8.61
C ALA A 698 -6.93 21.45 8.52
N LEU A 699 -7.40 22.05 9.61
CA LEU A 699 -8.74 22.64 9.73
C LEU A 699 -8.64 24.15 9.81
N SER A 700 -9.54 24.83 9.11
CA SER A 700 -9.84 26.23 9.39
C SER A 700 -10.53 26.31 10.75
N TRP A 701 -10.29 27.40 11.48
CA TRP A 701 -10.92 27.65 12.76
C TRP A 701 -11.23 29.13 12.98
N THR A 702 -12.24 29.38 13.81
CA THR A 702 -12.56 30.68 14.38
C THR A 702 -12.55 30.56 15.90
N ALA A 703 -12.26 31.64 16.61
CA ALA A 703 -12.26 31.67 18.06
C ALA A 703 -12.99 32.91 18.58
N GLU A 704 -13.76 32.72 19.66
CA GLU A 704 -14.46 33.81 20.34
C GLU A 704 -14.40 33.67 21.86
N ILE A 705 -14.35 34.81 22.56
CA ILE A 705 -14.45 34.84 24.01
C ILE A 705 -15.94 34.94 24.37
N SER A 706 -16.48 33.95 25.08
CA SER A 706 -17.91 33.84 25.36
C SER A 706 -18.16 33.51 26.85
N PRO A 707 -18.83 34.38 27.63
CA PRO A 707 -19.28 35.71 27.25
C PRO A 707 -18.09 36.66 27.03
N ALA A 708 -18.26 37.65 26.15
CA ALA A 708 -17.25 38.67 25.93
C ALA A 708 -16.97 39.45 27.23
N VAL A 709 -15.68 39.63 27.54
CA VAL A 709 -15.23 40.32 28.76
C VAL A 709 -14.16 41.36 28.42
N GLY A 710 -14.11 42.46 29.16
CA GLY A 710 -13.14 43.53 28.94
C GLY A 710 -11.73 43.26 29.51
N TRP A 711 -11.56 42.21 30.30
CA TRP A 711 -10.30 41.90 31.00
C TRP A 711 -9.44 40.86 30.27
N LEU A 712 -9.87 40.36 29.12
CA LEU A 712 -9.15 39.33 28.36
C LEU A 712 -9.16 39.66 26.88
N THR A 713 -8.01 39.51 26.22
CA THR A 713 -7.88 39.58 24.76
C THR A 713 -7.27 38.30 24.21
N ALA A 714 -7.66 37.87 23.01
CA ALA A 714 -7.12 36.71 22.31
C ALA A 714 -6.79 37.09 20.85
N ALA A 715 -5.64 36.61 20.34
CA ALA A 715 -5.26 36.80 18.94
C ALA A 715 -4.28 35.70 18.45
N PRO A 716 -4.36 35.25 17.19
CA PRO A 716 -5.43 35.55 16.22
C PRO A 716 -6.76 34.90 16.60
N LEU A 717 -7.88 35.38 16.03
CA LEU A 717 -9.23 34.82 16.25
C LEU A 717 -9.71 33.96 15.08
N THR A 718 -8.90 33.80 14.05
CA THR A 718 -9.16 32.93 12.91
C THR A 718 -7.82 32.40 12.41
N GLY A 719 -7.80 31.19 11.88
CA GLY A 719 -6.58 30.61 11.31
C GLY A 719 -6.83 29.23 10.71
N SER A 720 -5.73 28.51 10.47
CA SER A 720 -5.72 27.10 10.10
C SER A 720 -4.78 26.34 11.05
N THR A 721 -5.08 25.10 11.40
CA THR A 721 -4.22 24.26 12.26
C THR A 721 -2.99 23.77 11.49
N PRO A 722 -1.82 23.58 12.14
CA PRO A 722 -1.50 23.95 13.52
C PRO A 722 -1.35 25.46 13.69
N ALA A 723 -1.85 26.01 14.81
CA ALA A 723 -1.70 27.43 15.13
C ALA A 723 -1.63 27.69 16.64
N ALA A 724 -1.25 28.90 17.04
CA ALA A 724 -1.27 29.31 18.43
C ALA A 724 -2.12 30.58 18.64
N ILE A 725 -3.09 30.53 19.55
CA ILE A 725 -3.83 31.69 20.02
C ILE A 725 -3.14 32.23 21.27
N THR A 726 -2.67 33.48 21.22
CA THR A 726 -2.15 34.16 22.41
C THR A 726 -3.29 34.82 23.17
N VAL A 727 -3.52 34.37 24.41
CA VAL A 727 -4.48 34.95 25.35
C VAL A 727 -3.78 35.81 26.39
N SER A 728 -4.26 37.03 26.58
CA SER A 728 -3.61 38.04 27.43
C SER A 728 -4.62 38.68 28.40
N PRO A 729 -4.46 38.51 29.72
CA PRO A 729 -5.30 39.18 30.70
C PRO A 729 -4.90 40.65 30.87
N GLN A 730 -5.87 41.51 31.22
CA GLN A 730 -5.72 42.93 31.50
C GLN A 730 -6.45 43.26 32.80
N ILE A 731 -5.69 43.52 33.87
CA ILE A 731 -6.26 43.63 35.23
C ILE A 731 -6.38 45.06 35.76
N SER A 732 -6.00 46.06 34.95
CA SER A 732 -6.02 47.47 35.36
C SER A 732 -7.44 47.92 35.75
N GLY A 733 -7.57 48.46 36.96
CA GLY A 733 -8.86 48.93 37.49
C GLY A 733 -9.80 47.83 38.00
N MET A 734 -9.38 46.56 37.99
CA MET A 734 -10.17 45.46 38.54
C MET A 734 -9.96 45.34 40.07
N VAL A 735 -11.01 44.86 40.75
CA VAL A 735 -11.00 44.63 42.20
C VAL A 735 -10.77 43.14 42.50
N THR A 736 -10.52 42.81 43.76
CA THR A 736 -10.43 41.41 44.20
C THR A 736 -11.68 40.61 43.86
N GLY A 737 -11.48 39.39 43.36
CA GLY A 737 -12.57 38.53 42.94
C GLY A 737 -12.11 37.39 42.04
N THR A 738 -13.04 36.49 41.73
CA THR A 738 -12.84 35.49 40.67
C THR A 738 -13.61 35.92 39.43
N TYR A 739 -12.91 35.97 38.31
CA TYR A 739 -13.44 36.28 37.00
C TYR A 739 -13.33 35.04 36.12
N THR A 740 -14.39 34.73 35.38
CA THR A 740 -14.46 33.56 34.51
C THR A 740 -15.00 33.95 33.14
N THR A 741 -14.44 33.34 32.12
CA THR A 741 -14.96 33.34 30.74
C THR A 741 -14.51 32.03 30.09
N GLN A 742 -14.82 31.81 28.82
CA GLN A 742 -14.20 30.75 28.04
C GLN A 742 -13.80 31.26 26.67
N LEU A 743 -12.82 30.60 26.08
CA LEU A 743 -12.52 30.73 24.66
C LEU A 743 -13.18 29.54 23.95
N VAL A 744 -14.09 29.82 23.01
CA VAL A 744 -14.71 28.80 22.15
C VAL A 744 -13.98 28.84 20.82
N ILE A 745 -13.41 27.71 20.41
CA ILE A 745 -12.74 27.53 19.13
C ILE A 745 -13.64 26.62 18.30
N THR A 746 -14.04 27.06 17.11
CA THR A 746 -14.97 26.34 16.25
C THR A 746 -14.33 26.13 14.89
N SER A 747 -14.38 24.89 14.38
CA SER A 747 -14.00 24.63 13.00
C SER A 747 -15.24 24.74 12.10
N PRO A 748 -15.29 25.72 11.16
CA PRO A 748 -16.37 25.76 10.16
C PRO A 748 -16.33 24.58 9.19
N ASP A 749 -15.19 23.91 9.04
CA ASP A 749 -15.01 22.79 8.12
C ASP A 749 -15.73 21.51 8.59
N THR A 750 -15.85 21.35 9.91
CA THR A 750 -16.46 20.16 10.54
C THR A 750 -17.69 20.48 11.38
N GLY A 751 -17.89 21.76 11.72
CA GLY A 751 -18.93 22.20 12.67
C GLY A 751 -18.61 21.87 14.13
N THR A 752 -17.43 21.29 14.42
CA THR A 752 -17.00 20.95 15.78
C THR A 752 -16.50 22.18 16.53
N SER A 753 -16.60 22.14 17.86
CA SER A 753 -16.10 23.23 18.69
C SER A 753 -15.49 22.71 19.99
N GLN A 754 -14.38 23.32 20.40
CA GLN A 754 -13.76 23.08 21.69
C GLN A 754 -13.85 24.33 22.57
N THR A 755 -14.23 24.12 23.82
CA THR A 755 -14.35 25.19 24.81
C THR A 755 -13.21 25.10 25.82
N ILE A 756 -12.46 26.20 25.97
CA ILE A 756 -11.36 26.35 26.93
C ILE A 756 -11.82 27.25 28.07
N PRO A 757 -12.09 26.71 29.27
CA PRO A 757 -12.44 27.52 30.42
C PRO A 757 -11.26 28.41 30.86
N ILE A 758 -11.52 29.68 31.10
CA ILE A 758 -10.52 30.67 31.49
C ILE A 758 -10.92 31.33 32.80
N ARG A 759 -10.04 31.25 33.80
CA ARG A 759 -10.22 31.81 35.13
C ARG A 759 -9.12 32.80 35.49
N LEU A 760 -9.50 33.92 36.08
CA LEU A 760 -8.59 34.90 36.70
C LEU A 760 -9.00 35.10 38.15
N ILE A 761 -8.07 34.91 39.09
CA ILE A 761 -8.29 35.14 40.52
C ILE A 761 -7.46 36.35 40.95
N LEU A 762 -8.13 37.41 41.40
CA LEU A 762 -7.52 38.59 41.97
C LEU A 762 -7.66 38.60 43.48
N VAL A 763 -6.53 38.76 44.19
CA VAL A 763 -6.46 38.85 45.65
C VAL A 763 -5.91 40.20 46.09
N ASP A 764 -6.20 40.63 47.32
CA ASP A 764 -5.74 41.94 47.82
C ASP A 764 -4.22 41.99 47.91
N LYS A 765 -3.61 40.90 48.37
CA LYS A 765 -2.16 40.77 48.45
C LYS A 765 -1.74 39.35 48.07
N LEU A 766 -0.74 39.23 47.20
CA LEU A 766 -0.23 37.95 46.70
C LEU A 766 0.21 37.00 47.84
N TYR A 767 0.64 37.52 49.00
CA TYR A 767 1.02 36.67 50.14
C TYR A 767 -0.16 35.94 50.79
N GLU A 768 -1.40 36.44 50.65
CA GLU A 768 -2.59 35.82 51.24
C GLU A 768 -2.91 34.46 50.61
N LEU A 769 -2.36 34.20 49.42
CA LEU A 769 -2.45 32.93 48.71
C LEU A 769 -1.62 31.81 49.34
N PHE A 770 -0.62 32.16 50.16
CA PHE A 770 0.24 31.17 50.84
C PHE A 770 -0.23 30.85 52.25
N LEU A 771 -1.19 31.61 52.81
CA LEU A 771 -1.74 31.37 54.16
C LEU A 771 -2.33 29.96 54.38
N PRO A 772 -2.94 29.29 53.38
CA PRO A 772 -3.41 27.90 53.53
C PRO A 772 -2.30 26.84 53.38
N LEU A 773 -1.15 27.19 52.80
CA LEU A 773 0.00 26.31 52.57
C LEU A 773 1.05 26.39 53.68
N ILE A 774 0.94 27.38 54.56
CA ILE A 774 1.71 27.45 55.80
C ILE A 774 1.00 26.55 56.81
N THR A 775 1.57 25.37 57.06
CA THR A 775 1.19 24.55 58.22
C THR A 775 1.37 25.37 59.50
N ASP A 776 0.52 25.10 60.51
CA ASP A 776 0.41 25.90 61.74
C ASP A 776 1.71 26.09 62.56
N ASP A 777 2.83 25.47 62.18
CA ASP A 777 4.13 25.58 62.86
C ASP A 777 4.86 26.93 62.65
N LEU A 778 4.42 27.79 61.72
CA LEU A 778 5.07 29.10 61.46
C LEU A 778 4.28 30.33 61.92
N LYS A 779 3.23 30.14 62.74
CA LYS A 779 2.42 31.25 63.30
C LYS A 779 2.87 31.74 64.69
N ASN A 780 3.96 31.22 65.25
CA ASN A 780 4.51 31.66 66.54
C ASN A 780 5.83 32.42 66.40
#